data_AF-A0A2W2GW03-F1
#
_entry.id   AF-A0A2W2GW03-F1
#
_cell.length_a   1.000
_cell.length_b   1.000
_cell.length_c   1.000
_cell.angle_alpha   90.00
_cell.angle_beta   90.00
_cell.angle_gamma   90.00
#
_symmetry.space_group_name_H-M   'P 1'
#
loop_
_entity.id
_entity.type
_entity.pdbx_description
1 polymer ?
#
loop_
_entity_poly.entity_id
_entity_poly.type
_entity_poly.pdbx_seq_one_letter_code
_entity_poly.pdbx_strand_id
1 'polypeptide(L)'
;MIGEAVRPVRVRPLGPGWTIWDTFVVRPAGLPFDWLTLADGDLRAQPLFREALAWQNPRLTARLRSGRGRERPSDRRAFRRAIRSYAQRYCAKNDTIGFFGPAAWGAWSEGGTAITPAGRPPRSRRTSFELWAVQAIADALELRHELTPWTVVHLAPGLHRSEAGVMLADGSLLRAAGDDLRLIALVDGRRSGADLAAEYGPQAAGDVARRLARLRAMGILTSGFAVRRGVTPERALRGQLLRVSDTRRRAAALADLDALVAARDEVAAAAGDDAAVERAQRDLRTAFTGLTSQDPDRRHAEFYAGRTLVYEDSVADLDVRLGTGVLARLTAPLTLLLDSSLWFCNTVADAYERLVAERFGAHARRAGGVPLAAVLNALDPMSVPGAAGPADVVAAELTRRWSALLGAPAEGPAVRVRSAALLGRAAASFAAGEPRWTRARWQSPDVMFAAASQAELAAGRYLAVLGELHAGLNATDHQPFDQAHPDRAALHARIAADTEGKFVPLYRLRGSILNSRTMPPDCHLPASDTYLGTGGEPPYQPAAARTIPVAALRVHLDGETAVVRTVTGEYVAGLTEVIGDQLSHAVAQRFAVLPPAPYQPRVAIDELVVSRERWRLPLRELPRAVQGPRRLAAALEAATSARHRHLFAAVAGERKPFLVDVESDASLEVLAHRLTRRADEHPDEHLTLTEMLPGPGDLWFRDDLGRRYTAEFRFVCVREAVSERGEEAGRG
;
A
#
# COMPACT_ATOMS: atom_id res chain seq x y z
N MET A 1 -15.41 -23.97 24.95
CA MET A 1 -16.05 -24.27 23.65
C MET A 1 -14.95 -24.56 22.66
N ILE A 2 -14.90 -25.80 22.16
CA ILE A 2 -13.93 -26.21 21.13
C ILE A 2 -14.32 -25.42 19.88
N GLY A 3 -13.49 -24.44 19.51
CA GLY A 3 -13.79 -23.50 18.43
C GLY A 3 -13.95 -24.23 17.11
N GLU A 4 -15.08 -24.01 16.44
CA GLU A 4 -15.27 -24.42 15.06
C GLU A 4 -14.09 -23.89 14.23
N ALA A 5 -13.43 -24.75 13.46
CA ALA A 5 -12.32 -24.33 12.61
C ALA A 5 -12.83 -23.29 11.60
N VAL A 6 -12.35 -22.06 11.70
CA VAL A 6 -12.71 -20.97 10.77
C VAL A 6 -12.31 -21.38 9.36
N ARG A 7 -13.29 -21.47 8.46
CA ARG A 7 -13.04 -21.82 7.06
C ARG A 7 -12.44 -20.61 6.33
N PRO A 8 -11.34 -20.76 5.58
CA PRO A 8 -10.76 -19.66 4.82
C PRO A 8 -11.67 -19.23 3.67
N VAL A 9 -11.52 -17.99 3.21
CA VAL A 9 -12.08 -17.55 1.91
C VAL A 9 -11.76 -18.59 0.85
N ARG A 10 -12.76 -18.99 0.06
CA ARG A 10 -12.58 -20.02 -0.97
C ARG A 10 -11.72 -19.51 -2.11
N VAL A 11 -11.14 -20.44 -2.87
CA VAL A 11 -10.47 -20.16 -4.13
C VAL A 11 -11.12 -20.96 -5.24
N ARG A 12 -10.96 -20.51 -6.48
CA ARG A 12 -11.40 -21.20 -7.68
C ARG A 12 -10.23 -21.45 -8.61
N PRO A 13 -10.23 -22.54 -9.40
CA PRO A 13 -9.30 -22.69 -10.50
C PRO A 13 -9.42 -21.51 -11.47
N LEU A 14 -8.29 -20.91 -11.82
CA LEU A 14 -8.20 -19.88 -12.86
C LEU A 14 -7.60 -20.48 -14.13
N GLY A 15 -6.46 -21.14 -14.01
CA GLY A 15 -5.72 -21.75 -15.13
C GLY A 15 -4.67 -22.72 -14.61
N PRO A 16 -3.84 -23.33 -15.47
CA PRO A 16 -2.80 -24.27 -15.04
C PRO A 16 -1.91 -23.72 -13.92
N GLY A 17 -2.00 -24.32 -12.73
CA GLY A 17 -1.23 -23.94 -11.54
C GLY A 17 -1.65 -22.61 -10.88
N TRP A 18 -2.76 -21.99 -11.30
CA TRP A 18 -3.26 -20.74 -10.76
C TRP A 18 -4.68 -20.89 -10.22
N THR A 19 -4.87 -20.35 -9.02
CA THR A 19 -6.20 -20.09 -8.46
C THR A 19 -6.45 -18.61 -8.33
N ILE A 20 -7.72 -18.24 -8.19
CA ILE A 20 -8.18 -16.90 -7.85
C ILE A 20 -9.06 -16.97 -6.62
N TRP A 21 -8.96 -15.98 -5.74
CA TRP A 21 -9.88 -15.87 -4.61
C TRP A 21 -11.33 -15.79 -5.10
N ASP A 22 -12.25 -16.45 -4.38
CA ASP A 22 -13.68 -16.46 -4.69
C ASP A 22 -14.33 -15.08 -4.47
N THR A 23 -13.67 -14.25 -3.66
CA THR A 23 -14.03 -12.86 -3.41
C THR A 23 -12.97 -11.91 -3.96
N PHE A 24 -13.37 -10.68 -4.25
CA PHE A 24 -12.49 -9.64 -4.78
C PHE A 24 -12.91 -8.27 -4.28
N VAL A 25 -11.99 -7.31 -4.32
CA VAL A 25 -12.26 -5.94 -3.90
C VAL A 25 -12.80 -5.14 -5.09
N VAL A 26 -13.81 -4.31 -4.84
CA VAL A 26 -14.36 -3.34 -5.79
C VAL A 26 -14.13 -1.94 -5.26
N ARG A 27 -13.50 -1.10 -6.07
CA ARG A 27 -13.17 0.29 -5.75
C ARG A 27 -13.91 1.21 -6.74
N PRO A 28 -15.13 1.64 -6.46
CA PRO A 28 -15.79 2.68 -7.26
C PRO A 28 -15.21 4.06 -6.97
N ALA A 29 -15.32 4.99 -7.92
CA ALA A 29 -15.22 6.41 -7.61
C ALA A 29 -16.37 6.76 -6.66
N GLY A 30 -16.13 7.58 -5.65
CA GLY A 30 -17.20 7.92 -4.70
C GLY A 30 -18.11 9.04 -5.15
N LEU A 31 -17.73 9.81 -6.19
CA LEU A 31 -18.57 10.83 -6.82
C LEU A 31 -18.74 10.53 -8.33
N PRO A 32 -19.85 10.96 -8.95
CA PRO A 32 -20.13 10.65 -10.35
C PRO A 32 -19.16 11.37 -11.30
N PHE A 33 -18.73 10.65 -12.33
CA PHE A 33 -17.90 11.17 -13.42
C PHE A 33 -18.54 12.37 -14.11
N ASP A 34 -19.87 12.38 -14.27
CA ASP A 34 -20.65 13.47 -14.88
C ASP A 34 -20.50 14.82 -14.15
N TRP A 35 -20.05 14.84 -12.89
CA TRP A 35 -19.76 16.11 -12.21
C TRP A 35 -18.56 16.84 -12.79
N LEU A 36 -17.73 16.17 -13.59
CA LEU A 36 -16.62 16.80 -14.30
C LEU A 36 -17.05 17.66 -15.48
N THR A 37 -18.31 17.57 -15.93
CA THR A 37 -18.85 18.45 -16.97
C THR A 37 -19.67 19.60 -16.40
N LEU A 38 -19.91 19.63 -15.08
CA LEU A 38 -20.60 20.73 -14.43
C LEU A 38 -19.79 22.03 -14.51
N ALA A 39 -20.49 23.15 -14.56
CA ALA A 39 -19.87 24.44 -14.32
C ALA A 39 -19.31 24.51 -12.90
N ASP A 40 -18.22 25.28 -12.71
CA ASP A 40 -17.56 25.42 -11.41
C ASP A 40 -18.53 25.83 -10.28
N GLY A 41 -19.56 26.63 -10.59
CA GLY A 41 -20.62 27.00 -9.63
C GLY A 41 -21.40 25.79 -9.12
N ASP A 42 -21.94 24.99 -10.05
CA ASP A 42 -22.80 23.85 -9.75
C ASP A 42 -22.04 22.72 -9.06
N LEU A 43 -20.79 22.49 -9.45
CA LEU A 43 -19.90 21.54 -8.78
C LEU A 43 -19.68 21.92 -7.31
N ARG A 44 -19.43 23.21 -7.05
CA ARG A 44 -19.22 23.72 -5.68
C ARG A 44 -20.50 23.72 -4.85
N ALA A 45 -21.67 23.71 -5.49
CA ALA A 45 -22.95 23.60 -4.80
C ALA A 45 -23.21 22.18 -4.27
N GLN A 46 -22.60 21.15 -4.88
CA GLN A 46 -22.79 19.75 -4.49
C GLN A 46 -22.33 19.51 -3.03
N PRO A 47 -23.24 19.10 -2.12
CA PRO A 47 -22.90 18.89 -0.71
C PRO A 47 -21.79 17.85 -0.50
N LEU A 48 -21.89 16.70 -1.18
CA LEU A 48 -20.89 15.63 -1.08
C LEU A 48 -19.51 16.05 -1.57
N PHE A 49 -19.42 16.94 -2.58
CA PHE A 49 -18.14 17.49 -3.02
C PHE A 49 -17.52 18.39 -1.95
N ARG A 50 -18.33 19.25 -1.31
CA ARG A 50 -17.87 20.14 -0.24
C ARG A 50 -17.40 19.37 0.98
N GLU A 51 -18.12 18.32 1.36
CA GLU A 51 -17.74 17.46 2.48
C GLU A 51 -16.44 16.70 2.19
N ALA A 52 -16.31 16.11 1.00
CA ALA A 52 -15.07 15.45 0.57
C ALA A 52 -13.88 16.43 0.55
N LEU A 53 -14.13 17.69 0.20
CA LEU A 53 -13.12 18.74 0.26
C LEU A 53 -12.77 19.12 1.70
N ALA A 54 -13.75 19.20 2.61
CA ALA A 54 -13.53 19.45 4.04
C ALA A 54 -12.62 18.38 4.65
N TRP A 55 -12.80 17.11 4.26
CA TRP A 55 -11.93 16.01 4.69
C TRP A 55 -10.48 16.16 4.24
N GLN A 56 -10.24 16.52 2.98
CA GLN A 56 -8.87 16.54 2.43
C GLN A 56 -8.15 17.88 2.52
N ASN A 57 -8.89 18.98 2.60
CA ASN A 57 -8.36 20.33 2.63
C ASN A 57 -9.30 21.32 3.36
N PRO A 58 -9.34 21.28 4.70
CA PRO A 58 -10.16 22.18 5.52
C PRO A 58 -9.94 23.66 5.18
N ARG A 59 -8.68 24.06 4.90
CA ARG A 59 -8.32 25.43 4.52
C ARG A 59 -8.98 25.86 3.21
N LEU A 60 -9.00 24.98 2.20
CA LEU A 60 -9.66 25.26 0.93
C LEU A 60 -11.19 25.30 1.10
N THR A 61 -11.77 24.50 1.98
CA THR A 61 -13.19 24.56 2.34
C THR A 61 -13.56 25.86 3.05
N ALA A 62 -12.76 26.33 4.02
CA ALA A 62 -12.96 27.63 4.65
C ALA A 62 -12.90 28.78 3.62
N ARG A 63 -11.96 28.71 2.67
CA ARG A 63 -11.87 29.65 1.52
C ARG A 63 -13.05 29.48 0.55
N LEU A 64 -13.58 28.27 0.38
CA LEU A 64 -14.77 28.01 -0.44
C LEU A 64 -15.96 28.82 0.09
N ARG A 65 -16.21 28.74 1.40
CA ARG A 65 -17.34 29.34 2.11
C ARG A 65 -17.23 30.85 2.28
N SER A 66 -16.06 31.34 2.71
CA SER A 66 -15.86 32.77 3.00
C SER A 66 -15.79 33.66 1.76
N GLY A 67 -15.52 33.08 0.58
CA GLY A 67 -15.28 33.84 -0.66
C GLY A 67 -13.98 34.65 -0.67
N ARG A 68 -13.28 34.77 0.47
CA ARG A 68 -12.06 35.57 0.67
C ARG A 68 -10.87 35.05 -0.14
N GLY A 69 -9.94 35.95 -0.47
CA GLY A 69 -8.71 35.59 -1.19
C GLY A 69 -8.99 35.28 -2.66
N ARG A 70 -10.01 35.88 -3.27
CA ARG A 70 -10.40 35.71 -4.69
C ARG A 70 -10.45 37.06 -5.42
N GLU A 71 -9.86 38.08 -4.83
CA GLU A 71 -9.90 39.47 -5.32
C GLU A 71 -9.07 39.60 -6.60
N ARG A 72 -7.89 38.98 -6.62
CA ARG A 72 -6.97 39.05 -7.77
C ARG A 72 -7.27 37.95 -8.81
N PRO A 73 -7.12 38.21 -10.12
CA PRO A 73 -7.30 37.21 -11.16
C PRO A 73 -6.44 35.95 -11.00
N SER A 74 -5.20 36.10 -10.52
CA SER A 74 -4.29 34.98 -10.22
C SER A 74 -4.86 34.03 -9.18
N ASP A 75 -5.46 34.58 -8.12
CA ASP A 75 -5.93 33.84 -6.97
C ASP A 75 -7.22 33.09 -7.31
N ARG A 76 -8.07 33.69 -8.16
CA ARG A 76 -9.23 33.03 -8.76
C ARG A 76 -8.81 31.84 -9.62
N ARG A 77 -7.81 31.99 -10.49
CA ARG A 77 -7.29 30.88 -11.31
C ARG A 77 -6.72 29.77 -10.44
N ALA A 78 -5.90 30.09 -9.44
CA ALA A 78 -5.34 29.10 -8.51
C ALA A 78 -6.44 28.33 -7.76
N PHE A 79 -7.48 29.04 -7.31
CA PHE A 79 -8.63 28.42 -6.67
C PHE A 79 -9.38 27.47 -7.60
N ARG A 80 -9.70 27.89 -8.83
CA ARG A 80 -10.37 27.03 -9.83
C ARG A 80 -9.54 25.77 -10.15
N ARG A 81 -8.23 25.92 -10.36
CA ARG A 81 -7.33 24.77 -10.58
C ARG A 81 -7.36 23.78 -9.41
N ALA A 82 -7.34 24.28 -8.17
CA ALA A 82 -7.41 23.42 -7.00
C ALA A 82 -8.74 22.66 -6.92
N ILE A 83 -9.88 23.35 -7.11
CA ILE A 83 -11.21 22.72 -7.15
C ILE A 83 -11.27 21.66 -8.26
N ARG A 84 -10.79 21.99 -9.47
CA ARG A 84 -10.77 21.05 -10.60
C ARG A 84 -9.92 19.81 -10.31
N SER A 85 -8.74 19.99 -9.71
CA SER A 85 -7.86 18.87 -9.37
C SER A 85 -8.48 17.93 -8.33
N TYR A 86 -9.25 18.44 -7.36
CA TYR A 86 -9.97 17.59 -6.41
C TYR A 86 -11.15 16.88 -7.08
N ALA A 87 -11.92 17.57 -7.92
CA ALA A 87 -13.03 16.97 -8.66
C ALA A 87 -12.55 15.81 -9.55
N GLN A 88 -11.48 16.02 -10.32
CA GLN A 88 -10.88 14.96 -11.15
C GLN A 88 -10.47 13.74 -10.32
N ARG A 89 -9.96 13.95 -9.09
CA ARG A 89 -9.61 12.86 -8.19
C ARG A 89 -10.83 12.12 -7.69
N TYR A 90 -11.90 12.81 -7.31
CA TYR A 90 -13.07 12.19 -6.67
C TYR A 90 -14.01 11.52 -7.67
N CYS A 91 -14.02 11.99 -8.93
CA CYS A 91 -14.97 11.56 -9.94
C CYS A 91 -14.38 10.59 -10.98
N ALA A 92 -13.05 10.55 -11.15
CA ALA A 92 -12.42 9.76 -12.22
C ALA A 92 -11.32 8.80 -11.73
N LYS A 93 -11.00 8.79 -10.44
CA LYS A 93 -10.04 7.85 -9.87
C LYS A 93 -10.71 6.93 -8.85
N ASN A 94 -10.22 5.69 -8.84
CA ASN A 94 -10.66 4.62 -7.94
C ASN A 94 -9.76 4.54 -6.69
N ASP A 95 -9.42 5.72 -6.15
CA ASP A 95 -8.65 5.84 -4.90
C ASP A 95 -9.49 5.35 -3.72
N THR A 96 -8.88 4.65 -2.76
CA THR A 96 -9.54 4.31 -1.49
C THR A 96 -9.33 5.42 -0.47
N ILE A 97 -10.33 6.29 -0.29
CA ILE A 97 -10.25 7.56 0.48
C ILE A 97 -11.64 8.00 1.02
N GLY A 98 -12.11 7.39 2.12
CA GLY A 98 -13.39 7.76 2.74
C GLY A 98 -14.60 7.53 1.84
N PHE A 99 -15.71 8.23 2.10
CA PHE A 99 -16.96 8.03 1.35
C PHE A 99 -16.87 8.41 -0.15
N PHE A 100 -15.91 9.27 -0.51
CA PHE A 100 -15.65 9.71 -1.89
C PHE A 100 -14.61 8.83 -2.62
N GLY A 101 -14.26 7.70 -2.02
CA GLY A 101 -13.52 6.59 -2.60
C GLY A 101 -13.71 5.33 -1.75
N PRO A 102 -14.95 4.81 -1.63
CA PRO A 102 -15.24 3.72 -0.72
C PRO A 102 -14.77 2.38 -1.28
N ALA A 103 -14.70 1.35 -0.45
CA ALA A 103 -14.39 -0.02 -0.87
C ALA A 103 -15.58 -0.96 -0.63
N ALA A 104 -15.74 -1.96 -1.47
CA ALA A 104 -16.65 -3.07 -1.26
C ALA A 104 -15.96 -4.40 -1.59
N TRP A 105 -16.54 -5.50 -1.15
CA TRP A 105 -16.18 -6.84 -1.58
C TRP A 105 -17.27 -7.42 -2.46
N GLY A 106 -16.85 -7.99 -3.59
CA GLY A 106 -17.69 -8.78 -4.47
C GLY A 106 -17.30 -10.25 -4.45
N ALA A 107 -18.10 -11.07 -5.11
CA ALA A 107 -17.84 -12.51 -5.27
C ALA A 107 -18.13 -12.99 -6.69
N TRP A 108 -17.51 -14.10 -7.07
CA TRP A 108 -17.86 -14.82 -8.29
C TRP A 108 -19.19 -15.57 -8.11
N SER A 109 -19.97 -15.67 -9.18
CA SER A 109 -21.32 -16.23 -9.16
C SER A 109 -21.58 -17.14 -10.35
N GLU A 110 -22.21 -18.29 -10.11
CA GLU A 110 -22.72 -19.18 -11.17
C GLU A 110 -24.04 -18.66 -11.76
N GLY A 111 -24.82 -17.91 -10.99
CA GLY A 111 -26.12 -17.34 -11.40
C GLY A 111 -26.04 -16.07 -12.25
N GLY A 112 -24.86 -15.74 -12.80
CA GLY A 112 -24.63 -14.56 -13.66
C GLY A 112 -24.15 -13.30 -12.94
N THR A 113 -23.91 -12.24 -13.72
CA THR A 113 -23.43 -10.93 -13.24
C THR A 113 -24.59 -10.08 -12.73
N ALA A 114 -24.55 -9.65 -11.47
CA ALA A 114 -25.54 -8.78 -10.84
C ALA A 114 -24.86 -7.80 -9.88
N ILE A 115 -25.10 -6.51 -10.09
CA ILE A 115 -24.46 -5.41 -9.36
C ILE A 115 -25.54 -4.38 -9.04
N THR A 116 -25.58 -3.88 -7.81
CA THR A 116 -26.51 -2.81 -7.43
C THR A 116 -26.08 -1.45 -8.00
N PRO A 117 -27.01 -0.49 -8.18
CA PRO A 117 -26.68 0.86 -8.63
C PRO A 117 -25.59 1.54 -7.78
N ALA A 118 -24.80 2.39 -8.43
CA ALA A 118 -23.75 3.19 -7.82
C ALA A 118 -24.30 4.34 -6.95
N GLY A 119 -23.41 5.06 -6.28
CA GLY A 119 -23.72 6.35 -5.66
C GLY A 119 -24.62 6.32 -4.43
N ARG A 120 -24.99 5.13 -3.93
CA ARG A 120 -25.72 4.98 -2.67
C ARG A 120 -24.84 5.43 -1.49
N PRO A 121 -25.44 6.00 -0.42
CA PRO A 121 -24.70 6.30 0.81
C PRO A 121 -23.95 5.05 1.31
N PRO A 122 -22.69 5.18 1.76
CA PRO A 122 -21.93 4.03 2.26
C PRO A 122 -22.65 3.29 3.40
N ARG A 123 -22.57 1.96 3.41
CA ARG A 123 -23.06 1.11 4.52
C ARG A 123 -22.48 1.49 5.86
N SER A 124 -21.21 1.88 5.86
CA SER A 124 -20.56 2.40 7.05
C SER A 124 -19.45 3.39 6.68
N ARG A 125 -19.25 4.36 7.57
CA ARG A 125 -18.15 5.32 7.55
C ARG A 125 -17.46 5.22 8.90
N ARG A 126 -16.13 5.16 8.91
CA ARG A 126 -15.36 5.08 10.15
C ARG A 126 -14.23 6.09 10.15
N THR A 127 -14.24 6.95 11.17
CA THR A 127 -13.14 7.84 11.48
C THR A 127 -12.18 7.18 12.47
N SER A 128 -10.90 7.14 12.12
CA SER A 128 -9.83 6.55 12.95
C SER A 128 -8.64 7.49 13.02
N PHE A 129 -7.88 7.41 14.12
CA PHE A 129 -6.63 8.15 14.23
C PHE A 129 -5.58 7.60 13.27
N GLU A 130 -4.77 8.49 12.71
CA GLU A 130 -3.51 8.10 12.11
C GLU A 130 -2.55 7.57 13.18
N LEU A 131 -1.80 6.52 12.85
CA LEU A 131 -0.87 5.84 13.76
C LEU A 131 0.12 6.80 14.42
N TRP A 132 0.64 7.76 13.65
CA TRP A 132 1.59 8.74 14.14
C TRP A 132 0.98 9.70 15.16
N ALA A 133 -0.31 10.02 15.02
CA ALA A 133 -0.99 10.90 15.96
C ALA A 133 -1.07 10.19 17.32
N VAL A 134 -1.42 8.90 17.33
CA VAL A 134 -1.45 8.12 18.58
C VAL A 134 -0.05 7.89 19.15
N GLN A 135 0.99 7.77 18.33
CA GLN A 135 2.38 7.76 18.81
C GLN A 135 2.76 9.07 19.50
N ALA A 136 2.43 10.21 18.91
CA ALA A 136 2.67 11.52 19.53
C ALA A 136 1.86 11.71 20.83
N ILE A 137 0.61 11.25 20.86
CA ILE A 137 -0.23 11.24 22.07
C ILE A 137 0.40 10.36 23.15
N ALA A 138 0.84 9.15 22.81
CA ALA A 138 1.48 8.22 23.73
C ALA A 138 2.74 8.82 24.37
N ASP A 139 3.61 9.43 23.56
CA ASP A 139 4.83 10.10 24.04
C ASP A 139 4.50 11.30 24.95
N ALA A 140 3.50 12.10 24.58
CA ALA A 140 3.08 13.25 25.37
C ALA A 140 2.47 12.82 26.72
N LEU A 141 1.65 11.77 26.74
CA LEU A 141 1.10 11.22 27.98
C LEU A 141 2.18 10.62 28.88
N GLU A 142 3.14 9.90 28.30
CA GLU A 142 4.28 9.36 29.05
C GLU A 142 5.08 10.47 29.74
N LEU A 143 5.40 11.54 29.01
CA LEU A 143 6.18 12.67 29.53
C LEU A 143 5.39 13.48 30.56
N ARG A 144 4.16 13.92 30.20
CA ARG A 144 3.33 14.84 31.00
C ARG A 144 2.94 14.27 32.36
N HIS A 145 2.68 12.96 32.41
CA HIS A 145 2.23 12.26 33.61
C HIS A 145 3.35 11.40 34.24
N GLU A 146 4.59 11.53 33.76
CA GLU A 146 5.82 10.80 34.14
C GLU A 146 5.60 9.28 34.27
N LEU A 147 5.03 8.68 33.21
CA LEU A 147 4.60 7.28 33.19
C LEU A 147 5.71 6.29 32.83
N THR A 148 6.92 6.78 32.53
CA THR A 148 8.08 5.96 32.14
C THR A 148 8.31 4.72 33.03
N PRO A 149 8.17 4.76 34.37
CA PRO A 149 8.35 3.58 35.22
C PRO A 149 7.41 2.41 34.89
N TRP A 150 6.20 2.68 34.38
CA TRP A 150 5.19 1.67 34.06
C TRP A 150 5.23 1.20 32.61
N THR A 151 6.16 1.72 31.81
CA THR A 151 6.36 1.25 30.44
C THR A 151 7.10 -0.09 30.43
N VAL A 152 6.67 -0.99 29.55
CA VAL A 152 7.33 -2.30 29.38
C VAL A 152 8.71 -2.09 28.81
N VAL A 153 9.69 -2.79 29.37
CA VAL A 153 11.08 -2.75 28.91
C VAL A 153 11.33 -3.91 27.97
N HIS A 154 11.92 -3.63 26.82
CA HIS A 154 12.31 -4.61 25.80
C HIS A 154 13.80 -4.47 25.50
N LEU A 155 14.45 -5.58 25.18
CA LEU A 155 15.69 -5.51 24.41
C LEU A 155 15.33 -4.94 23.03
N ALA A 156 16.14 -4.02 22.49
CA ALA A 156 15.91 -3.49 21.16
C ALA A 156 15.81 -4.66 20.15
N PRO A 157 14.75 -4.74 19.31
CA PRO A 157 14.47 -5.95 18.52
C PRO A 157 15.57 -6.35 17.54
N GLY A 158 16.40 -5.39 17.11
CA GLY A 158 17.54 -5.67 16.25
C GLY A 158 18.71 -6.36 16.94
N LEU A 159 18.73 -6.43 18.27
CA LEU A 159 19.87 -6.90 19.07
C LEU A 159 19.67 -8.32 19.58
N HIS A 160 20.77 -9.06 19.71
CA HIS A 160 20.76 -10.43 20.22
C HIS A 160 21.44 -10.51 21.58
N ARG A 161 20.75 -11.11 22.55
CA ARG A 161 21.30 -11.35 23.89
C ARG A 161 22.28 -12.52 23.84
N SER A 162 23.42 -12.36 24.48
CA SER A 162 24.43 -13.41 24.66
C SER A 162 24.81 -13.54 26.14
N GLU A 163 25.55 -14.59 26.49
CA GLU A 163 26.03 -14.79 27.87
C GLU A 163 26.99 -13.69 28.34
N ALA A 164 27.73 -13.06 27.42
CA ALA A 164 28.74 -12.06 27.74
C ALA A 164 28.29 -10.60 27.51
N GLY A 165 27.03 -10.38 27.11
CA GLY A 165 26.50 -9.06 26.79
C GLY A 165 25.50 -9.08 25.62
N VAL A 166 25.56 -8.07 24.76
CA VAL A 166 24.59 -7.88 23.66
C VAL A 166 25.32 -7.79 22.32
N MET A 167 24.92 -8.65 21.39
CA MET A 167 25.40 -8.61 20.01
C MET A 167 24.63 -7.56 19.20
N LEU A 168 25.37 -6.71 18.51
CA LEU A 168 24.86 -5.61 17.70
C LEU A 168 24.59 -6.05 16.25
N ALA A 169 23.86 -5.23 15.50
CA ALA A 169 23.46 -5.54 14.12
C ALA A 169 24.64 -5.72 13.16
N ASP A 170 25.78 -5.08 13.43
CA ASP A 170 27.04 -5.25 12.68
C ASP A 170 27.81 -6.53 13.04
N GLY A 171 27.31 -7.30 14.01
CA GLY A 171 27.91 -8.54 14.50
C GLY A 171 28.92 -8.35 15.63
N SER A 172 29.20 -7.12 16.06
CA SER A 172 30.06 -6.85 17.22
C SER A 172 29.38 -7.23 18.54
N LEU A 173 30.18 -7.56 19.57
CA LEU A 173 29.68 -7.88 20.91
C LEU A 173 29.96 -6.72 21.87
N LEU A 174 28.91 -6.06 22.33
CA LEU A 174 28.98 -5.12 23.45
C LEU A 174 28.97 -5.91 24.76
N ARG A 175 30.12 -5.98 25.43
CA ARG A 175 30.26 -6.69 26.70
C ARG A 175 29.51 -5.98 27.82
N ALA A 176 28.82 -6.76 28.65
CA ALA A 176 28.18 -6.29 29.87
C ALA A 176 28.61 -7.19 31.04
N ALA A 177 28.64 -6.63 32.25
CA ALA A 177 29.04 -7.34 33.45
C ALA A 177 28.21 -6.90 34.66
N GLY A 178 28.24 -7.71 35.73
CA GLY A 178 27.55 -7.43 36.99
C GLY A 178 26.05 -7.19 36.80
N ASP A 179 25.55 -6.14 37.46
CA ASP A 179 24.12 -5.81 37.46
C ASP A 179 23.55 -5.47 36.08
N ASP A 180 24.35 -4.94 35.15
CA ASP A 180 23.85 -4.62 33.80
C ASP A 180 23.54 -5.88 33.01
N LEU A 181 24.41 -6.90 33.10
CA LEU A 181 24.18 -8.20 32.48
C LEU A 181 22.97 -8.90 33.11
N ARG A 182 22.87 -8.86 34.44
CA ARG A 182 21.70 -9.38 35.18
C ARG A 182 20.41 -8.68 34.75
N LEU A 183 20.43 -7.35 34.64
CA LEU A 183 19.25 -6.56 34.26
C LEU A 183 18.83 -6.88 32.82
N ILE A 184 19.78 -6.94 31.88
CA ILE A 184 19.51 -7.34 30.48
C ILE A 184 18.92 -8.76 30.42
N ALA A 185 19.39 -9.69 31.25
CA ALA A 185 18.85 -11.05 31.32
C ALA A 185 17.39 -11.09 31.84
N LEU A 186 17.01 -10.18 32.73
CA LEU A 186 15.65 -10.05 33.25
C LEU A 186 14.69 -9.36 32.27
N VAL A 187 15.18 -8.64 31.25
CA VAL A 187 14.30 -8.01 30.26
C VAL A 187 13.68 -9.08 29.36
N ASP A 188 12.40 -9.37 29.57
CA ASP A 188 11.61 -10.38 28.85
C ASP A 188 10.56 -9.78 27.92
N GLY A 189 10.47 -8.45 27.84
CA GLY A 189 9.46 -7.75 27.05
C GLY A 189 8.05 -7.82 27.64
N ARG A 190 7.92 -8.16 28.93
CA ARG A 190 6.63 -8.24 29.66
C ARG A 190 6.62 -7.36 30.89
N ARG A 191 7.76 -7.25 31.59
CA ARG A 191 7.91 -6.46 32.82
C ARG A 191 8.13 -4.97 32.53
N SER A 192 7.52 -4.12 33.36
CA SER A 192 7.76 -2.68 33.39
C SER A 192 9.07 -2.34 34.10
N GLY A 193 9.52 -1.08 33.97
CA GLY A 193 10.65 -0.58 34.74
C GLY A 193 10.44 -0.71 36.26
N ALA A 194 9.21 -0.49 36.73
CA ALA A 194 8.82 -0.66 38.12
C ALA A 194 8.86 -2.13 38.56
N ASP A 195 8.39 -3.07 37.72
CA ASP A 195 8.48 -4.50 38.02
C ASP A 195 9.94 -4.95 38.12
N LEU A 196 10.79 -4.50 37.18
CA LEU A 196 12.22 -4.80 37.20
C LEU A 196 12.91 -4.18 38.43
N ALA A 197 12.52 -2.97 38.85
CA ALA A 197 13.06 -2.36 40.08
C ALA A 197 12.65 -3.14 41.33
N ALA A 198 11.42 -3.68 41.38
CA ALA A 198 10.94 -4.47 42.51
C ALA A 198 11.74 -5.77 42.72
N GLU A 199 12.21 -6.40 41.64
CA GLU A 199 13.06 -7.62 41.69
C GLU A 199 14.42 -7.40 42.40
N TYR A 200 14.90 -6.15 42.44
CA TYR A 200 16.14 -5.77 43.12
C TYR A 200 15.91 -5.25 44.55
N GLY A 201 14.64 -5.14 44.96
CA GLY A 201 14.23 -4.60 46.25
C GLY A 201 14.18 -3.06 46.30
N PRO A 202 13.45 -2.48 47.27
CA PRO A 202 13.14 -1.06 47.31
C PRO A 202 14.38 -0.16 47.43
N GLN A 203 15.44 -0.63 48.10
CA GLN A 203 16.67 0.14 48.29
C GLN A 203 17.47 0.32 46.99
N ALA A 204 17.33 -0.60 46.03
CA ALA A 204 18.04 -0.56 44.76
C ALA A 204 17.22 0.04 43.61
N ALA A 205 15.96 0.43 43.85
CA ALA A 205 15.04 0.89 42.82
C ALA A 205 15.56 2.12 42.04
N GLY A 206 16.18 3.09 42.73
CA GLY A 206 16.80 4.26 42.11
C GLY A 206 17.99 3.90 41.21
N ASP A 207 18.79 2.92 41.62
CA ASP A 207 19.94 2.45 40.84
C ASP A 207 19.50 1.69 39.58
N VAL A 208 18.48 0.83 39.69
CA VAL A 208 17.88 0.14 38.54
C VAL A 208 17.31 1.16 37.55
N ALA A 209 16.60 2.19 38.02
CA ALA A 209 16.05 3.24 37.15
C ALA A 209 17.15 3.98 36.37
N ARG A 210 18.27 4.33 37.04
CA ARG A 210 19.44 4.95 36.37
C ARG A 210 20.07 4.02 35.33
N ARG A 211 20.22 2.73 35.64
CA ARG A 211 20.75 1.72 34.70
C ARG A 211 19.85 1.55 33.49
N LEU A 212 18.53 1.44 33.69
CA LEU A 212 17.54 1.37 32.60
C LEU A 212 17.62 2.60 31.70
N ALA A 213 17.68 3.81 32.28
CA ALA A 213 17.82 5.05 31.51
C ALA A 213 19.11 5.07 30.67
N ARG A 214 20.24 4.65 31.25
CA ARG A 214 21.52 4.56 30.53
C ARG A 214 21.47 3.54 29.39
N LEU A 215 20.96 2.33 29.64
CA LEU A 215 20.86 1.28 28.62
C LEU A 215 19.89 1.67 27.48
N ARG A 216 18.83 2.44 27.79
CA ARG A 216 17.95 3.07 26.78
C ARG A 216 18.69 4.13 25.97
N ALA A 217 19.47 5.00 26.62
CA ALA A 217 20.28 6.02 25.93
C ALA A 217 21.34 5.41 25.01
N MET A 218 21.87 4.22 25.36
CA MET A 218 22.77 3.44 24.50
C MET A 218 22.07 2.70 23.35
N GLY A 219 20.74 2.72 23.29
CA GLY A 219 19.95 1.99 22.29
C GLY A 219 19.88 0.48 22.51
N ILE A 220 20.29 -0.02 23.68
CA ILE A 220 20.23 -1.45 24.02
C ILE A 220 18.81 -1.86 24.40
N LEU A 221 18.16 -1.02 25.20
CA LEU A 221 16.78 -1.22 25.64
C LEU A 221 15.85 -0.22 24.97
N THR A 222 14.61 -0.65 24.75
CA THR A 222 13.51 0.19 24.29
C THR A 222 12.31 0.02 25.21
N SER A 223 11.49 1.07 25.24
CA SER A 223 10.39 1.24 26.18
C SER A 223 9.51 2.38 25.69
N GLY A 224 8.31 2.43 26.24
CA GLY A 224 7.29 3.41 25.94
C GLY A 224 5.96 2.67 25.82
N PHE A 225 4.88 3.42 25.59
CA PHE A 225 3.63 2.78 25.23
C PHE A 225 3.68 2.31 23.77
N ALA A 226 3.44 1.01 23.56
CA ALA A 226 3.44 0.43 22.23
C ALA A 226 2.17 0.82 21.48
N VAL A 227 2.29 1.54 20.37
CA VAL A 227 1.15 1.86 19.51
C VAL A 227 1.05 0.83 18.39
N ARG A 228 -0.03 0.03 18.42
CA ARG A 228 -0.32 -1.04 17.46
C ARG A 228 -0.90 -0.49 16.15
N ARG A 229 -0.69 -1.20 15.03
CA ARG A 229 -1.35 -0.85 13.76
C ARG A 229 -2.79 -1.37 13.79
N GLY A 230 -3.72 -0.51 13.40
CA GLY A 230 -5.13 -0.85 13.42
C GLY A 230 -6.00 0.38 13.31
N VAL A 231 -7.30 0.17 13.46
CA VAL A 231 -8.33 1.22 13.37
C VAL A 231 -8.72 1.82 14.72
N THR A 232 -8.28 1.21 15.80
CA THR A 232 -8.45 1.73 17.15
C THR A 232 -7.15 1.62 17.97
N PRO A 233 -6.02 2.18 17.47
CA PRO A 233 -4.74 2.14 18.19
C PRO A 233 -4.82 2.76 19.59
N GLU A 234 -5.69 3.75 19.78
CA GLU A 234 -5.96 4.40 21.07
C GLU A 234 -6.55 3.45 22.12
N ARG A 235 -7.28 2.41 21.71
CA ARG A 235 -7.79 1.38 22.65
C ARG A 235 -6.66 0.53 23.22
N ALA A 236 -5.67 0.19 22.39
CA ALA A 236 -4.47 -0.53 22.85
C ALA A 236 -3.63 0.34 23.79
N LEU A 237 -3.53 1.64 23.52
CA LEU A 237 -2.91 2.61 24.43
C LEU A 237 -3.66 2.68 25.77
N ARG A 238 -5.00 2.82 25.75
CA ARG A 238 -5.84 2.80 26.96
C ARG A 238 -5.60 1.55 27.82
N GLY A 239 -5.54 0.38 27.18
CA GLY A 239 -5.27 -0.88 27.87
C GLY A 239 -3.91 -0.93 28.58
N GLN A 240 -2.91 -0.20 28.06
CA GLN A 240 -1.61 -0.07 28.72
C GLN A 240 -1.65 0.93 29.87
N LEU A 241 -2.32 2.08 29.70
CA LEU A 241 -2.51 3.08 30.76
C LEU A 241 -3.24 2.49 31.97
N LEU A 242 -4.21 1.58 31.75
CA LEU A 242 -4.93 0.90 32.82
C LEU A 242 -4.03 0.05 33.73
N ARG A 243 -2.85 -0.38 33.26
CA ARG A 243 -1.87 -1.14 34.05
C ARG A 243 -0.96 -0.27 34.91
N VAL A 244 -1.02 1.07 34.76
CA VAL A 244 -0.31 1.99 35.65
C VAL A 244 -0.90 1.85 37.06
N SER A 245 -0.05 1.50 38.03
CA SER A 245 -0.47 1.26 39.41
C SER A 245 -0.71 2.57 40.20
N ASP A 246 -0.09 3.68 39.81
CA ASP A 246 -0.39 5.01 40.35
C ASP A 246 -1.77 5.48 39.85
N THR A 247 -2.74 5.51 40.75
CA THR A 247 -4.13 5.80 40.42
C THR A 247 -4.36 7.24 39.97
N ARG A 248 -3.59 8.20 40.49
CA ARG A 248 -3.73 9.63 40.16
C ARG A 248 -3.18 9.91 38.76
N ARG A 249 -1.97 9.46 38.47
CA ARG A 249 -1.33 9.62 37.16
C ARG A 249 -2.11 8.88 36.08
N ARG A 250 -2.58 7.66 36.39
CA ARG A 250 -3.45 6.90 35.49
C ARG A 250 -4.73 7.66 35.15
N ALA A 251 -5.44 8.17 36.16
CA ALA A 251 -6.71 8.88 35.94
C ALA A 251 -6.51 10.14 35.08
N ALA A 252 -5.45 10.91 35.34
CA ALA A 252 -5.12 12.10 34.57
C ALA A 252 -4.77 11.77 33.10
N ALA A 253 -3.92 10.76 32.88
CA ALA A 253 -3.56 10.34 31.52
C ALA A 253 -4.75 9.78 30.73
N LEU A 254 -5.65 9.04 31.39
CA LEU A 254 -6.87 8.54 30.76
C LEU A 254 -7.83 9.69 30.40
N ALA A 255 -7.96 10.71 31.24
CA ALA A 255 -8.79 11.88 30.95
C ALA A 255 -8.29 12.65 29.72
N ASP A 256 -6.97 12.87 29.61
CA ASP A 256 -6.36 13.52 28.45
C ASP A 256 -6.57 12.70 27.16
N LEU A 257 -6.43 11.37 27.23
CA LEU A 257 -6.73 10.47 26.11
C LEU A 257 -8.23 10.53 25.72
N ASP A 258 -9.12 10.48 26.70
CA ASP A 258 -10.57 10.50 26.50
C ASP A 258 -11.05 11.78 25.83
N ALA A 259 -10.45 12.94 26.16
CA ALA A 259 -10.76 14.21 25.51
C ALA A 259 -10.43 14.18 24.00
N LEU A 260 -9.30 13.59 23.60
CA LEU A 260 -8.94 13.44 22.19
C LEU A 260 -9.81 12.43 21.47
N VAL A 261 -10.13 11.31 22.12
CA VAL A 261 -11.04 10.30 21.59
C VAL A 261 -12.41 10.91 21.31
N ALA A 262 -12.96 11.68 22.26
CA ALA A 262 -14.21 12.41 22.09
C ALA A 262 -14.14 13.40 20.93
N ALA A 263 -13.07 14.21 20.82
CA ALA A 263 -12.90 15.13 19.70
C ALA A 263 -12.84 14.41 18.34
N ARG A 264 -12.26 13.21 18.26
CA ARG A 264 -12.28 12.37 17.05
C ARG A 264 -13.67 11.82 16.76
N ASP A 265 -14.42 11.43 17.78
CA ASP A 265 -15.81 10.98 17.64
C ASP A 265 -16.74 12.12 17.19
N GLU A 266 -16.50 13.36 17.61
CA GLU A 266 -17.20 14.55 17.07
C GLU A 266 -16.93 14.76 15.57
N VAL A 267 -15.70 14.52 15.09
CA VAL A 267 -15.39 14.53 13.64
C VAL A 267 -16.21 13.46 12.91
N ALA A 268 -16.40 12.29 13.51
CA ALA A 268 -17.22 11.23 12.93
C ALA A 268 -18.71 11.60 12.91
N ALA A 269 -19.22 12.20 14.00
CA ALA A 269 -20.60 12.65 14.12
C ALA A 269 -20.96 13.78 13.16
N ALA A 270 -19.98 14.59 12.73
CA ALA A 270 -20.14 15.67 11.77
C ALA A 270 -20.38 15.20 10.31
N ALA A 271 -20.34 13.89 10.04
CA ALA A 271 -20.56 13.32 8.71
C ALA A 271 -21.85 13.85 8.05
N GLY A 272 -21.75 14.28 6.79
CA GLY A 272 -22.85 14.86 6.02
C GLY A 272 -22.90 16.40 6.04
N ASP A 273 -22.13 17.08 6.89
CA ASP A 273 -22.06 18.54 6.96
C ASP A 273 -20.61 19.04 6.81
N ASP A 274 -20.30 19.63 5.65
CA ASP A 274 -18.97 20.14 5.33
C ASP A 274 -18.46 21.19 6.33
N ALA A 275 -19.37 22.00 6.87
CA ALA A 275 -19.06 23.03 7.84
C ALA A 275 -18.77 22.42 9.22
N ALA A 276 -19.56 21.42 9.63
CA ALA A 276 -19.34 20.73 10.89
C ALA A 276 -18.03 19.92 10.86
N VAL A 277 -17.74 19.23 9.75
CA VAL A 277 -16.48 18.49 9.57
C VAL A 277 -15.27 19.40 9.69
N GLU A 278 -15.29 20.56 9.02
CA GLU A 278 -14.18 21.52 9.09
C GLU A 278 -13.95 22.03 10.53
N ARG A 279 -15.02 22.39 11.24
CA ARG A 279 -14.93 22.83 12.65
C ARG A 279 -14.40 21.73 13.56
N ALA A 280 -14.99 20.54 13.51
CA ALA A 280 -14.58 19.41 14.36
C ALA A 280 -13.12 19.02 14.13
N GLN A 281 -12.64 19.03 12.87
CA GLN A 281 -11.23 18.78 12.59
C GLN A 281 -10.31 19.85 13.20
N ARG A 282 -10.69 21.14 13.12
CA ARG A 282 -9.94 22.23 13.74
C ARG A 282 -9.91 22.12 15.25
N ASP A 283 -11.02 21.72 15.86
CA ASP A 283 -11.13 21.60 17.32
C ASP A 283 -10.27 20.40 17.81
N LEU A 284 -10.31 19.26 17.09
CA LEU A 284 -9.41 18.12 17.32
C LEU A 284 -7.92 18.52 17.20
N ARG A 285 -7.57 19.30 16.18
CA ARG A 285 -6.20 19.84 16.00
C ARG A 285 -5.76 20.68 17.19
N THR A 286 -6.65 21.53 17.70
CA THR A 286 -6.39 22.38 18.85
C THR A 286 -6.16 21.55 20.11
N ALA A 287 -7.01 20.54 20.36
CA ALA A 287 -6.84 19.61 21.47
C ALA A 287 -5.51 18.83 21.38
N PHE A 288 -5.17 18.34 20.18
CA PHE A 288 -3.92 17.61 19.94
C PHE A 288 -2.69 18.48 20.21
N THR A 289 -2.65 19.71 19.69
CA THR A 289 -1.53 20.63 19.94
C THR A 289 -1.46 21.03 21.42
N GLY A 290 -2.61 21.21 22.09
CA GLY A 290 -2.66 21.49 23.52
C GLY A 290 -2.02 20.39 24.39
N LEU A 291 -2.21 19.11 24.03
CA LEU A 291 -1.60 17.99 24.75
C LEU A 291 -0.14 17.76 24.35
N THR A 292 0.13 17.72 23.05
CA THR A 292 1.41 17.21 22.51
C THR A 292 2.45 18.30 22.27
N SER A 293 2.05 19.57 22.15
CA SER A 293 2.86 20.67 21.64
C SER A 293 3.45 20.44 20.23
N GLN A 294 2.91 19.50 19.46
CA GLN A 294 3.36 19.19 18.09
C GLN A 294 2.42 19.80 17.03
N ASP A 295 2.95 19.97 15.82
CA ASP A 295 2.15 20.35 14.64
C ASP A 295 1.16 19.21 14.31
N PRO A 296 -0.14 19.50 14.16
CA PRO A 296 -1.14 18.49 13.83
C PRO A 296 -1.15 18.11 12.33
N ASP A 297 -0.30 18.74 11.51
CA ASP A 297 0.01 18.35 10.15
C ASP A 297 1.46 17.85 10.02
N ARG A 298 1.69 16.91 9.09
CA ARG A 298 3.04 16.55 8.67
C ARG A 298 3.15 16.25 7.18
N ARG A 299 4.38 16.31 6.66
CA ARG A 299 4.75 15.87 5.29
C ARG A 299 3.89 16.53 4.21
N HIS A 300 3.91 17.86 4.19
CA HIS A 300 3.21 18.64 3.19
C HIS A 300 3.67 18.23 1.77
N ALA A 301 2.71 18.10 0.85
CA ALA A 301 2.90 17.68 -0.55
C ALA A 301 3.20 16.18 -0.81
N GLU A 302 3.26 15.32 0.20
CA GLU A 302 3.40 13.87 -0.01
C GLU A 302 2.05 13.13 -0.13
N PHE A 303 1.90 12.27 -1.15
CA PHE A 303 0.72 11.41 -1.34
C PHE A 303 0.77 10.18 -0.42
N TYR A 304 -0.39 9.82 0.17
CA TYR A 304 -0.53 8.72 1.13
C TYR A 304 0.47 8.84 2.29
N ALA A 305 0.60 10.04 2.87
CA ALA A 305 1.54 10.28 3.97
C ALA A 305 0.87 10.29 5.36
N GLY A 306 -0.45 10.06 5.44
CA GLY A 306 -1.23 10.23 6.67
C GLY A 306 -1.00 11.62 7.26
N ARG A 307 -1.35 12.66 6.49
CA ARG A 307 -0.93 14.06 6.77
C ARG A 307 -1.67 14.69 7.96
N THR A 308 -2.90 14.26 8.19
CA THR A 308 -3.81 14.77 9.22
C THR A 308 -3.82 13.85 10.44
N LEU A 309 -4.50 14.25 11.52
CA LEU A 309 -4.61 13.44 12.75
C LEU A 309 -5.52 12.22 12.59
N VAL A 310 -6.52 12.33 11.72
CA VAL A 310 -7.55 11.31 11.49
C VAL A 310 -7.76 11.09 10.01
N TYR A 311 -8.24 9.90 9.67
CA TYR A 311 -8.70 9.52 8.34
C TYR A 311 -10.08 8.88 8.43
N GLU A 312 -10.79 8.85 7.31
CA GLU A 312 -12.03 8.11 7.14
C GLU A 312 -11.83 6.99 6.13
N ASP A 313 -12.30 5.79 6.47
CA ASP A 313 -12.52 4.70 5.52
C ASP A 313 -14.03 4.39 5.47
N SER A 314 -14.51 3.94 4.30
CA SER A 314 -15.94 3.73 4.07
C SER A 314 -16.20 2.46 3.28
N VAL A 315 -17.27 1.75 3.67
CA VAL A 315 -17.75 0.56 2.99
C VAL A 315 -18.88 0.95 2.06
N ALA A 316 -18.71 0.77 0.75
CA ALA A 316 -19.73 1.13 -0.23
C ALA A 316 -20.99 0.28 0.00
N ASP A 317 -22.17 0.87 -0.20
CA ASP A 317 -23.42 0.11 -0.27
C ASP A 317 -23.58 -0.53 -1.64
N LEU A 318 -22.82 -1.59 -1.85
CA LEU A 318 -22.69 -2.24 -3.15
C LEU A 318 -22.69 -3.76 -2.97
N ASP A 319 -23.69 -4.43 -3.54
CA ASP A 319 -23.66 -5.88 -3.71
C ASP A 319 -23.14 -6.20 -5.11
N VAL A 320 -22.02 -6.94 -5.18
CA VAL A 320 -21.36 -7.26 -6.44
C VAL A 320 -21.24 -8.76 -6.61
N ARG A 321 -21.88 -9.28 -7.65
CA ARG A 321 -21.68 -10.63 -8.17
C ARG A 321 -21.21 -10.55 -9.61
N LEU A 322 -20.03 -11.07 -9.92
CA LEU A 322 -19.56 -11.24 -11.29
C LEU A 322 -19.79 -12.68 -11.73
N GLY A 323 -20.41 -12.87 -12.89
CA GLY A 323 -20.64 -14.20 -13.45
C GLY A 323 -19.33 -14.91 -13.78
N THR A 324 -19.23 -16.21 -13.49
CA THR A 324 -18.05 -17.01 -13.86
C THR A 324 -17.81 -17.05 -15.38
N GLY A 325 -18.82 -16.79 -16.21
CA GLY A 325 -18.65 -16.58 -17.65
C GLY A 325 -17.78 -15.37 -18.02
N VAL A 326 -17.76 -14.32 -17.19
CA VAL A 326 -16.83 -13.18 -17.33
C VAL A 326 -15.40 -13.65 -17.04
N LEU A 327 -15.20 -14.42 -15.96
CA LEU A 327 -13.89 -14.97 -15.58
C LEU A 327 -13.36 -15.94 -16.63
N ALA A 328 -14.22 -16.79 -17.20
CA ALA A 328 -13.83 -17.79 -18.21
C ALA A 328 -13.19 -17.16 -19.45
N ARG A 329 -13.67 -15.97 -19.88
CA ARG A 329 -13.06 -15.22 -21.00
C ARG A 329 -11.73 -14.58 -20.65
N LEU A 330 -11.50 -14.27 -19.38
CA LEU A 330 -10.24 -13.68 -18.90
C LEU A 330 -9.19 -14.71 -18.50
N THR A 331 -9.59 -15.97 -18.34
CA THR A 331 -8.75 -17.08 -17.87
C THR A 331 -7.45 -17.21 -18.66
N ALA A 332 -7.54 -17.39 -19.97
CA ALA A 332 -6.36 -17.57 -20.82
C ALA A 332 -5.44 -16.34 -20.84
N PRO A 333 -5.92 -15.11 -21.13
CA PRO A 333 -5.04 -13.94 -21.15
C PRO A 333 -4.47 -13.59 -19.77
N LEU A 334 -5.22 -13.76 -18.68
CA LEU A 334 -4.67 -13.56 -17.33
C LEU A 334 -3.57 -14.58 -17.02
N THR A 335 -3.76 -15.86 -17.35
CA THR A 335 -2.74 -16.89 -17.09
C THR A 335 -1.40 -16.53 -17.75
N LEU A 336 -1.41 -16.05 -19.00
CA LEU A 336 -0.20 -15.60 -19.68
C LEU A 336 0.52 -14.46 -18.94
N LEU A 337 -0.25 -13.50 -18.41
CA LEU A 337 0.30 -12.40 -17.63
C LEU A 337 0.85 -12.88 -16.29
N LEU A 338 0.11 -13.75 -15.59
CA LEU A 338 0.49 -14.30 -14.29
C LEU A 338 1.77 -15.13 -14.37
N ASP A 339 1.91 -15.98 -15.40
CA ASP A 339 3.14 -16.74 -15.66
C ASP A 339 4.33 -15.80 -15.95
N SER A 340 4.12 -14.78 -16.79
CA SER A 340 5.16 -13.78 -17.06
C SER A 340 5.54 -12.95 -15.83
N SER A 341 4.58 -12.70 -14.93
CA SER A 341 4.79 -11.97 -13.69
C SER A 341 5.55 -12.79 -12.66
N LEU A 342 5.22 -14.09 -12.53
CA LEU A 342 5.97 -15.00 -11.68
C LEU A 342 7.38 -15.24 -12.22
N TRP A 343 7.55 -15.40 -13.53
CA TRP A 343 8.87 -15.43 -14.16
C TRP A 343 9.67 -14.16 -13.85
N PHE A 344 9.04 -12.98 -13.94
CA PHE A 344 9.65 -11.70 -13.58
C PHE A 344 10.10 -11.68 -12.12
N CYS A 345 9.22 -12.06 -11.19
CA CYS A 345 9.54 -12.20 -9.77
C CYS A 345 10.77 -13.09 -9.56
N ASN A 346 10.74 -14.31 -10.09
CA ASN A 346 11.81 -15.30 -9.90
C ASN A 346 13.15 -14.82 -10.49
N THR A 347 13.11 -14.23 -11.68
CA THR A 347 14.33 -13.70 -12.33
C THR A 347 14.91 -12.52 -11.56
N VAL A 348 14.07 -11.68 -10.93
CA VAL A 348 14.53 -10.62 -10.02
C VAL A 348 15.19 -11.21 -8.77
N ALA A 349 14.59 -12.23 -8.15
CA ALA A 349 15.20 -12.90 -7.00
C ALA A 349 16.60 -13.44 -7.34
N ASP A 350 16.74 -14.13 -8.48
CA ASP A 350 18.03 -14.65 -8.92
C ASP A 350 19.05 -13.54 -9.20
N ALA A 351 18.60 -12.38 -9.72
CA ALA A 351 19.48 -11.24 -9.95
C ALA A 351 19.98 -10.61 -8.63
N TYR A 352 19.13 -10.54 -7.61
CA TYR A 352 19.52 -10.09 -6.28
C TYR A 352 20.43 -11.09 -5.55
N GLU A 353 20.18 -12.39 -5.71
CA GLU A 353 21.03 -13.44 -5.14
C GLU A 353 22.45 -13.40 -5.76
N ARG A 354 22.55 -13.28 -7.09
CA ARG A 354 23.83 -13.05 -7.78
C ARG A 354 24.55 -11.79 -7.28
N LEU A 355 23.82 -10.68 -7.14
CA LEU A 355 24.38 -9.43 -6.62
C LEU A 355 24.98 -9.61 -5.21
N VAL A 356 24.30 -10.37 -4.34
CA VAL A 356 24.82 -10.68 -3.00
C VAL A 356 26.04 -11.60 -3.08
N ALA A 357 26.03 -12.63 -3.92
CA ALA A 357 27.17 -13.50 -4.13
C ALA A 357 28.40 -12.73 -4.65
N GLU A 358 28.23 -11.82 -5.62
CA GLU A 358 29.28 -10.97 -6.17
C GLU A 358 29.86 -10.01 -5.11
N ARG A 359 28.99 -9.33 -4.36
CA ARG A 359 29.41 -8.29 -3.40
C ARG A 359 29.96 -8.85 -2.10
N PHE A 360 29.46 -9.99 -1.65
CA PHE A 360 29.72 -10.54 -0.32
C PHE A 360 30.36 -11.94 -0.32
N GLY A 361 30.48 -12.60 -1.47
CA GLY A 361 30.82 -14.03 -1.54
C GLY A 361 32.15 -14.41 -0.90
N ALA A 362 33.18 -13.57 -1.01
CA ALA A 362 34.46 -13.81 -0.35
C ALA A 362 34.35 -13.87 1.19
N HIS A 363 33.45 -13.08 1.79
CA HIS A 363 33.19 -13.09 3.22
C HIS A 363 32.16 -14.15 3.61
N ALA A 364 31.13 -14.34 2.80
CA ALA A 364 30.05 -15.30 3.05
C ALA A 364 30.52 -16.77 2.99
N ARG A 365 31.62 -17.07 2.29
CA ARG A 365 32.27 -18.40 2.30
C ARG A 365 33.12 -18.68 3.54
N ARG A 366 33.40 -17.69 4.39
CA ARG A 366 34.12 -17.89 5.66
C ARG A 366 33.19 -18.45 6.72
N ALA A 367 33.74 -19.15 7.72
CA ALA A 367 32.98 -19.76 8.81
C ALA A 367 32.04 -18.78 9.54
N GLY A 368 32.42 -17.50 9.66
CA GLY A 368 31.61 -16.47 10.36
C GLY A 368 30.49 -15.84 9.53
N GLY A 369 30.44 -16.07 8.21
CA GLY A 369 29.47 -15.45 7.30
C GLY A 369 29.51 -13.91 7.30
N VAL A 370 28.48 -13.29 6.72
CA VAL A 370 28.29 -11.83 6.67
C VAL A 370 27.08 -11.43 7.53
N PRO A 371 27.17 -10.42 8.41
CA PRO A 371 26.01 -9.91 9.14
C PRO A 371 24.85 -9.56 8.19
N LEU A 372 23.65 -10.10 8.44
CA LEU A 372 22.49 -9.85 7.58
C LEU A 372 22.20 -8.35 7.44
N ALA A 373 22.39 -7.56 8.51
CA ALA A 373 22.19 -6.11 8.47
C ALA A 373 23.06 -5.41 7.40
N ALA A 374 24.28 -5.88 7.16
CA ALA A 374 25.15 -5.33 6.13
C ALA A 374 24.62 -5.61 4.72
N VAL A 375 24.05 -6.80 4.51
CA VAL A 375 23.40 -7.18 3.25
C VAL A 375 22.11 -6.37 3.06
N LEU A 376 21.26 -6.25 4.08
CA LEU A 376 20.02 -5.46 4.00
C LEU A 376 20.31 -3.99 3.68
N ASN A 377 21.27 -3.36 4.36
CA ASN A 377 21.67 -1.97 4.10
C ASN A 377 22.23 -1.78 2.68
N ALA A 378 22.89 -2.80 2.13
CA ALA A 378 23.41 -2.77 0.77
C ALA A 378 22.33 -2.89 -0.30
N LEU A 379 21.21 -3.57 0.00
CA LEU A 379 20.09 -3.78 -0.91
C LEU A 379 19.00 -2.69 -0.81
N ASP A 380 18.83 -2.08 0.37
CA ASP A 380 17.77 -1.12 0.67
C ASP A 380 17.61 -0.02 -0.41
N PRO A 381 18.68 0.67 -0.86
CA PRO A 381 18.55 1.74 -1.85
C PRO A 381 18.03 1.30 -3.22
N MET A 382 18.16 0.01 -3.57
CA MET A 382 17.74 -0.56 -4.86
C MET A 382 16.36 -1.22 -4.80
N SER A 383 15.86 -1.51 -3.60
CA SER A 383 14.59 -2.21 -3.38
C SER A 383 13.37 -1.29 -3.35
N VAL A 384 13.58 0.03 -3.32
CA VAL A 384 12.51 1.04 -3.30
C VAL A 384 11.85 1.17 -4.69
N PRO A 385 10.52 1.38 -4.77
CA PRO A 385 9.85 1.68 -6.02
C PRO A 385 10.50 2.86 -6.77
N GLY A 386 10.84 2.64 -8.05
CA GLY A 386 11.49 3.64 -8.91
C GLY A 386 13.01 3.78 -8.75
N ALA A 387 13.64 3.12 -7.77
CA ALA A 387 15.10 3.08 -7.66
C ALA A 387 15.73 2.25 -8.78
N ALA A 388 16.89 2.70 -9.28
CA ALA A 388 17.67 1.93 -10.24
C ALA A 388 18.21 0.65 -9.58
N GLY A 389 18.05 -0.51 -10.21
CA GLY A 389 18.59 -1.76 -9.69
C GLY A 389 18.37 -2.98 -10.58
N PRO A 390 18.65 -4.19 -10.08
CA PRO A 390 18.48 -5.44 -10.84
C PRO A 390 17.05 -5.60 -11.40
N ALA A 391 16.05 -5.12 -10.66
CA ALA A 391 14.65 -5.20 -11.07
C ALA A 391 14.36 -4.45 -12.39
N ASP A 392 15.03 -3.33 -12.67
CA ASP A 392 14.80 -2.56 -13.91
C ASP A 392 15.38 -3.27 -15.12
N VAL A 393 16.53 -3.93 -14.96
CA VAL A 393 17.15 -4.74 -16.02
C VAL A 393 16.22 -5.90 -16.40
N VAL A 394 15.65 -6.57 -15.41
CA VAL A 394 14.70 -7.66 -15.64
C VAL A 394 13.37 -7.13 -16.20
N ALA A 395 12.88 -5.96 -15.77
CA ALA A 395 11.68 -5.34 -16.34
C ALA A 395 11.88 -4.96 -17.83
N ALA A 396 13.07 -4.50 -18.20
CA ALA A 396 13.44 -4.27 -19.59
C ALA A 396 13.47 -5.58 -20.39
N GLU A 397 13.93 -6.69 -19.80
CA GLU A 397 13.86 -8.01 -20.44
C GLU A 397 12.42 -8.52 -20.58
N LEU A 398 11.58 -8.34 -19.57
CA LEU A 398 10.16 -8.68 -19.60
C LEU A 398 9.47 -8.02 -20.80
N THR A 399 9.64 -6.71 -20.95
CA THR A 399 9.05 -5.94 -22.06
C THR A 399 9.63 -6.33 -23.42
N ARG A 400 10.92 -6.68 -23.50
CA ARG A 400 11.52 -7.22 -24.74
C ARG A 400 10.89 -8.56 -25.15
N ARG A 401 10.73 -9.50 -24.20
CA ARG A 401 10.10 -10.81 -24.46
C ARG A 401 8.65 -10.65 -24.90
N TRP A 402 7.89 -9.79 -24.23
CA TRP A 402 6.52 -9.49 -24.63
C TRP A 402 6.44 -8.86 -26.02
N SER A 403 7.28 -7.87 -26.35
CA SER A 403 7.36 -7.30 -27.71
C SER A 403 7.67 -8.36 -28.76
N ALA A 404 8.61 -9.28 -28.50
CA ALA A 404 8.92 -10.38 -29.40
C ALA A 404 7.74 -11.36 -29.58
N LEU A 405 6.97 -11.61 -28.51
CA LEU A 405 5.78 -12.45 -28.56
C LEU A 405 4.65 -11.82 -29.38
N LEU A 406 4.37 -10.55 -29.13
CA LEU A 406 3.31 -9.78 -29.79
C LEU A 406 3.65 -9.44 -31.26
N GLY A 407 4.94 -9.39 -31.61
CA GLY A 407 5.41 -9.00 -32.93
C GLY A 407 5.44 -7.48 -33.13
N ALA A 408 5.84 -7.03 -34.32
CA ALA A 408 5.77 -5.62 -34.67
C ALA A 408 4.29 -5.18 -34.66
N PRO A 409 3.94 -4.08 -33.97
CA PRO A 409 2.57 -3.61 -33.97
C PRO A 409 2.15 -3.31 -35.41
N ALA A 410 1.01 -3.87 -35.83
CA ALA A 410 0.40 -3.53 -37.12
C ALA A 410 0.17 -2.01 -37.20
N GLU A 411 0.29 -1.42 -38.39
CA GLU A 411 -0.04 -0.02 -38.61
C GLU A 411 -1.50 0.23 -38.17
N GLY A 412 -1.70 0.89 -37.03
CA GLY A 412 -3.04 1.18 -36.51
C GLY A 412 -3.11 1.53 -35.02
N PRO A 413 -4.24 2.10 -34.56
CA PRO A 413 -4.45 2.51 -33.17
C PRO A 413 -4.58 1.36 -32.17
N ALA A 414 -4.94 0.17 -32.64
CA ALA A 414 -5.25 -0.97 -31.79
C ALA A 414 -4.76 -2.28 -32.41
N VAL A 415 -4.14 -3.11 -31.58
CA VAL A 415 -3.68 -4.47 -31.89
C VAL A 415 -4.45 -5.44 -31.01
N ARG A 416 -5.05 -6.46 -31.62
CA ARG A 416 -5.71 -7.55 -30.90
C ARG A 416 -5.10 -8.88 -31.31
N VAL A 417 -4.65 -9.64 -30.32
CA VAL A 417 -4.03 -10.96 -30.49
C VAL A 417 -4.84 -12.00 -29.74
N ARG A 418 -4.90 -13.23 -30.24
CA ARG A 418 -5.56 -14.34 -29.56
C ARG A 418 -4.62 -15.00 -28.55
N SER A 419 -5.06 -15.25 -27.32
CA SER A 419 -4.22 -15.96 -26.32
C SER A 419 -3.76 -17.33 -26.82
N ALA A 420 -4.63 -18.05 -27.54
CA ALA A 420 -4.33 -19.34 -28.15
C ALA A 420 -3.11 -19.30 -29.10
N ALA A 421 -2.90 -18.18 -29.81
CA ALA A 421 -1.75 -18.01 -30.70
C ALA A 421 -0.45 -17.70 -29.94
N LEU A 422 -0.55 -17.27 -28.68
CA LEU A 422 0.60 -16.94 -27.83
C LEU A 422 1.02 -18.10 -26.93
N LEU A 423 0.11 -19.00 -26.57
CA LEU A 423 0.27 -19.98 -25.49
C LEU A 423 1.63 -20.72 -25.52
N GLY A 424 1.97 -21.40 -26.62
CA GLY A 424 3.22 -22.18 -26.72
C GLY A 424 4.48 -21.32 -26.66
N ARG A 425 4.47 -20.17 -27.34
CA ARG A 425 5.62 -19.23 -27.35
C ARG A 425 5.77 -18.54 -25.99
N ALA A 426 4.67 -18.18 -25.34
CA ALA A 426 4.67 -17.57 -24.03
C ALA A 426 5.17 -18.54 -22.96
N ALA A 427 4.74 -19.81 -23.00
CA ALA A 427 5.25 -20.84 -22.09
C ALA A 427 6.77 -21.03 -22.22
N ALA A 428 7.31 -21.01 -23.44
CA ALA A 428 8.75 -21.06 -23.68
C ALA A 428 9.48 -19.79 -23.20
N SER A 429 8.89 -18.62 -23.41
CA SER A 429 9.47 -17.33 -23.01
C SER A 429 9.39 -17.06 -21.50
N PHE A 430 8.41 -17.63 -20.81
CA PHE A 430 8.10 -17.35 -19.40
C PHE A 430 7.91 -18.65 -18.62
N ALA A 431 8.94 -19.50 -18.61
CA ALA A 431 8.99 -20.66 -17.73
C ALA A 431 9.04 -20.17 -16.26
N ALA A 432 7.87 -20.06 -15.63
CA ALA A 432 7.73 -19.43 -14.33
C ALA A 432 8.36 -20.27 -13.20
N GLY A 433 8.18 -21.60 -13.23
CA GLY A 433 8.65 -22.51 -12.18
C GLY A 433 7.97 -22.25 -10.83
N GLU A 434 8.58 -22.74 -9.76
CA GLU A 434 8.12 -22.47 -8.39
C GLU A 434 8.55 -21.07 -7.92
N PRO A 435 7.71 -20.38 -7.12
CA PRO A 435 8.06 -19.07 -6.56
C PRO A 435 9.35 -19.10 -5.71
N ARG A 436 10.27 -18.15 -5.94
CA ARG A 436 11.54 -18.04 -5.19
C ARG A 436 11.39 -17.51 -3.76
N TRP A 437 10.24 -16.96 -3.39
CA TRP A 437 9.85 -16.58 -2.03
C TRP A 437 8.33 -16.67 -1.86
N THR A 438 7.87 -16.79 -0.62
CA THR A 438 6.47 -17.11 -0.30
C THR A 438 5.47 -16.10 -0.88
N ARG A 439 5.76 -14.79 -0.81
CA ARG A 439 4.85 -13.74 -1.32
C ARG A 439 4.79 -13.67 -2.84
N ALA A 440 5.77 -14.21 -3.59
CA ALA A 440 5.73 -14.27 -5.05
C ALA A 440 4.54 -15.11 -5.58
N ARG A 441 3.95 -15.96 -4.72
CA ARG A 441 2.71 -16.68 -5.00
C ARG A 441 1.54 -15.78 -5.31
N TRP A 442 1.48 -14.60 -4.68
CA TRP A 442 0.40 -13.65 -4.91
C TRP A 442 0.70 -12.75 -6.10
N GLN A 443 -0.31 -12.63 -6.96
CA GLN A 443 -0.32 -11.73 -8.10
C GLN A 443 -1.69 -11.04 -8.12
N SER A 444 -1.70 -9.71 -7.98
CA SER A 444 -2.96 -8.97 -7.86
C SER A 444 -3.20 -8.06 -9.07
N PRO A 445 -3.95 -8.52 -10.10
CA PRO A 445 -4.36 -7.66 -11.20
C PRO A 445 -5.54 -6.75 -10.79
N ASP A 446 -5.40 -5.48 -11.13
CA ASP A 446 -6.48 -4.49 -11.11
C ASP A 446 -7.12 -4.42 -12.51
N VAL A 447 -8.42 -4.69 -12.60
CA VAL A 447 -9.17 -4.76 -13.85
C VAL A 447 -10.36 -3.81 -13.82
N MET A 448 -10.56 -3.05 -14.89
CA MET A 448 -11.78 -2.30 -15.15
C MET A 448 -12.55 -2.96 -16.30
N PHE A 449 -13.87 -2.79 -16.35
CA PHE A 449 -14.69 -3.27 -17.47
C PHE A 449 -15.26 -2.09 -18.24
N ALA A 450 -15.06 -2.08 -19.56
CA ALA A 450 -15.68 -1.16 -20.51
C ALA A 450 -16.83 -1.88 -21.22
N ALA A 451 -18.06 -1.37 -21.06
CA ALA A 451 -19.26 -1.92 -21.65
C ALA A 451 -20.33 -0.83 -21.79
N ALA A 452 -21.29 -0.99 -22.71
CA ALA A 452 -22.37 0.00 -22.85
C ALA A 452 -23.38 -0.05 -21.68
N SER A 453 -23.53 -1.21 -21.03
CA SER A 453 -24.41 -1.40 -19.87
C SER A 453 -24.01 -2.63 -19.04
N GLN A 454 -24.61 -2.78 -17.86
CA GLN A 454 -24.46 -3.97 -17.04
C GLN A 454 -24.99 -5.23 -17.74
N ALA A 455 -26.04 -5.12 -18.57
CA ALA A 455 -26.57 -6.25 -19.34
C ALA A 455 -25.58 -6.71 -20.42
N GLU A 456 -24.89 -5.78 -21.08
CA GLU A 456 -23.82 -6.08 -22.04
C GLU A 456 -22.63 -6.76 -21.36
N LEU A 457 -22.21 -6.27 -20.19
CA LEU A 457 -21.20 -6.90 -19.35
C LEU A 457 -21.59 -8.34 -18.98
N ALA A 458 -22.82 -8.55 -18.52
CA ALA A 458 -23.35 -9.87 -18.17
C ALA A 458 -23.40 -10.83 -19.37
N ALA A 459 -23.71 -10.31 -20.57
CA ALA A 459 -23.69 -11.07 -21.81
C ALA A 459 -22.27 -11.29 -22.40
N GLY A 460 -21.24 -10.80 -21.72
CA GLY A 460 -19.85 -10.92 -22.13
C GLY A 460 -19.40 -9.93 -23.20
N ARG A 461 -20.23 -8.94 -23.55
CA ARG A 461 -19.92 -7.89 -24.53
C ARG A 461 -19.22 -6.73 -23.83
N TYR A 462 -17.94 -6.92 -23.52
CA TYR A 462 -17.11 -5.95 -22.80
C TYR A 462 -15.65 -5.99 -23.29
N LEU A 463 -14.88 -4.96 -22.92
CA LEU A 463 -13.42 -5.03 -22.83
C LEU A 463 -13.02 -5.01 -21.36
N ALA A 464 -12.18 -5.94 -20.93
CA ALA A 464 -11.49 -5.84 -19.67
C ALA A 464 -10.23 -5.00 -19.87
N VAL A 465 -9.90 -4.15 -18.91
CA VAL A 465 -8.76 -3.23 -19.01
C VAL A 465 -7.87 -3.47 -17.80
N LEU A 466 -6.66 -3.96 -18.04
CA LEU A 466 -5.65 -4.09 -17.01
C LEU A 466 -5.19 -2.68 -16.60
N GLY A 467 -5.56 -2.28 -15.39
CA GLY A 467 -5.11 -1.04 -14.77
C GLY A 467 -3.65 -1.14 -14.34
N GLU A 468 -3.37 -2.13 -13.52
CA GLU A 468 -2.05 -2.45 -12.93
C GLU A 468 -1.99 -3.95 -12.60
N LEU A 469 -0.79 -4.55 -12.61
CA LEU A 469 -0.54 -5.89 -12.07
C LEU A 469 0.48 -5.79 -10.94
N HIS A 470 0.01 -5.94 -9.70
CA HIS A 470 0.88 -5.91 -8.53
C HIS A 470 1.58 -7.26 -8.38
N ALA A 471 2.84 -7.31 -8.83
CA ALA A 471 3.63 -8.53 -8.84
C ALA A 471 4.13 -8.89 -7.44
N GLY A 472 4.02 -10.17 -7.07
CA GLY A 472 4.62 -10.73 -5.86
C GLY A 472 4.14 -10.16 -4.53
N LEU A 473 2.91 -9.66 -4.48
CA LEU A 473 2.26 -9.20 -3.26
C LEU A 473 0.73 -9.33 -3.35
N ASN A 474 0.07 -9.31 -2.19
CA ASN A 474 -1.38 -9.25 -2.11
C ASN A 474 -1.85 -7.80 -1.97
N ALA A 475 -2.39 -7.22 -3.03
CA ALA A 475 -2.80 -5.81 -3.00
C ALA A 475 -4.10 -5.56 -2.18
N THR A 476 -4.66 -6.59 -1.56
CA THR A 476 -5.83 -6.51 -0.67
C THR A 476 -5.48 -6.61 0.82
N ASP A 477 -4.22 -6.87 1.18
CA ASP A 477 -3.75 -7.01 2.56
C ASP A 477 -3.59 -5.65 3.27
N HIS A 478 -4.57 -4.76 3.15
CA HIS A 478 -4.53 -3.41 3.70
C HIS A 478 -5.74 -3.11 4.58
N GLN A 479 -5.54 -2.21 5.56
CA GLN A 479 -6.54 -1.81 6.55
C GLN A 479 -7.93 -1.54 5.96
N PRO A 480 -8.12 -0.76 4.86
CA PRO A 480 -9.46 -0.44 4.37
C PRO A 480 -10.22 -1.67 3.86
N PHE A 481 -9.51 -2.64 3.27
CA PHE A 481 -10.13 -3.85 2.72
C PHE A 481 -10.44 -4.87 3.80
N ASP A 482 -9.60 -4.97 4.84
CA ASP A 482 -9.91 -5.75 6.03
C ASP A 482 -11.22 -5.29 6.68
N GLN A 483 -11.42 -3.98 6.79
CA GLN A 483 -12.63 -3.42 7.41
C GLN A 483 -13.88 -3.61 6.56
N ALA A 484 -13.73 -3.59 5.25
CA ALA A 484 -14.83 -3.75 4.32
C ALA A 484 -15.25 -5.21 4.13
N HIS A 485 -14.42 -6.19 4.51
CA HIS A 485 -14.72 -7.60 4.26
C HIS A 485 -15.85 -8.09 5.18
N PRO A 486 -16.93 -8.69 4.63
CA PRO A 486 -18.09 -9.14 5.44
C PRO A 486 -17.73 -10.26 6.42
N ASP A 487 -16.77 -11.12 6.07
CA ASP A 487 -16.25 -12.19 6.94
C ASP A 487 -14.73 -12.03 7.15
N ARG A 488 -14.36 -11.20 8.12
CA ARG A 488 -12.95 -10.87 8.39
C ARG A 488 -12.13 -12.09 8.84
N ALA A 489 -12.76 -13.03 9.56
CA ALA A 489 -12.08 -14.22 10.05
C ALA A 489 -11.69 -15.15 8.89
N ALA A 490 -12.59 -15.36 7.92
CA ALA A 490 -12.28 -16.13 6.72
C ALA A 490 -11.17 -15.48 5.88
N LEU A 491 -11.15 -14.15 5.78
CA LEU A 491 -10.08 -13.40 5.09
C LEU A 491 -8.73 -13.62 5.78
N HIS A 492 -8.67 -13.49 7.11
CA HIS A 492 -7.43 -13.71 7.87
C HIS A 492 -6.92 -15.14 7.71
N ALA A 493 -7.82 -16.13 7.79
CA ALA A 493 -7.49 -17.53 7.59
C ALA A 493 -6.95 -17.81 6.18
N ARG A 494 -7.52 -17.16 5.14
CA ARG A 494 -7.01 -17.25 3.77
C ARG A 494 -5.62 -16.64 3.63
N ILE A 495 -5.41 -15.42 4.13
CA ILE A 495 -4.10 -14.77 4.08
C ILE A 495 -3.03 -15.62 4.77
N ALA A 496 -3.36 -16.21 5.93
CA ALA A 496 -2.46 -17.11 6.64
C ALA A 496 -2.15 -18.38 5.84
N ALA A 497 -3.16 -19.03 5.24
CA ALA A 497 -2.98 -20.25 4.46
C ALA A 497 -2.17 -20.04 3.17
N ASP A 498 -2.31 -18.88 2.53
CA ASP A 498 -1.58 -18.58 1.30
C ASP A 498 -0.08 -18.26 1.55
N THR A 499 0.27 -17.85 2.77
CA THR A 499 1.66 -17.48 3.13
C THR A 499 2.17 -18.14 4.40
N GLU A 500 1.76 -19.39 4.64
CA GLU A 500 2.21 -20.13 5.81
C GLU A 500 3.74 -20.20 5.86
N GLY A 501 4.31 -19.83 7.01
CA GLY A 501 5.74 -19.95 7.27
C GLY A 501 6.61 -18.86 6.64
N LYS A 502 6.04 -17.75 6.17
CA LYS A 502 6.83 -16.65 5.60
C LYS A 502 7.71 -15.95 6.63
N PHE A 503 8.74 -15.29 6.12
CA PHE A 503 9.61 -14.42 6.89
C PHE A 503 9.20 -12.94 6.77
N VAL A 504 8.92 -12.26 7.88
CA VAL A 504 8.34 -10.89 7.88
C VAL A 504 9.25 -9.90 8.61
N PRO A 505 9.73 -8.82 7.94
CA PRO A 505 10.45 -7.76 8.64
C PRO A 505 9.53 -6.94 9.54
N LEU A 506 9.98 -6.72 10.78
CA LEU A 506 9.40 -5.71 11.65
C LEU A 506 9.96 -4.35 11.27
N TYR A 507 9.15 -3.55 10.57
CA TYR A 507 9.52 -2.18 10.21
C TYR A 507 9.41 -1.21 11.37
N ARG A 508 10.15 -0.10 11.24
CA ARG A 508 10.01 1.08 12.08
C ARG A 508 8.72 1.83 11.75
N LEU A 509 7.80 1.86 12.70
CA LEU A 509 6.50 2.52 12.55
C LEU A 509 6.61 4.05 12.56
N ARG A 510 7.69 4.62 13.12
CA ARG A 510 7.93 6.07 13.10
C ARG A 510 8.58 6.59 11.80
N GLY A 511 8.86 5.71 10.84
CA GLY A 511 9.53 6.03 9.57
C GLY A 511 8.67 6.82 8.55
N SER A 512 9.30 7.24 7.45
CA SER A 512 8.64 7.99 6.36
C SER A 512 7.78 7.14 5.42
N ILE A 513 8.12 5.86 5.29
CA ILE A 513 7.58 4.98 4.25
C ILE A 513 6.19 4.42 4.61
N LEU A 514 5.84 4.40 5.90
CA LEU A 514 4.70 3.64 6.42
C LEU A 514 3.64 4.55 7.04
N ASN A 515 2.37 4.26 6.78
CA ASN A 515 1.21 4.91 7.40
C ASN A 515 0.10 3.89 7.71
N SER A 516 -0.97 4.36 8.34
CA SER A 516 -2.08 3.54 8.85
C SER A 516 -2.85 2.74 7.79
N ARG A 517 -2.71 3.09 6.51
CA ARG A 517 -3.53 2.55 5.40
C ARG A 517 -2.73 1.86 4.31
N THR A 518 -1.40 1.96 4.31
CA THR A 518 -0.53 1.32 3.31
C THR A 518 0.25 0.14 3.85
N MET A 519 0.02 -0.22 5.12
CA MET A 519 0.58 -1.43 5.72
C MET A 519 -0.51 -2.48 5.96
N PRO A 520 -0.12 -3.77 6.00
CA PRO A 520 -0.98 -4.79 6.55
C PRO A 520 -1.33 -4.49 8.02
N PRO A 521 -2.62 -4.59 8.39
CA PRO A 521 -3.04 -4.45 9.78
C PRO A 521 -2.44 -5.57 10.64
N ASP A 522 -2.29 -5.34 11.95
CA ASP A 522 -1.69 -6.32 12.86
C ASP A 522 -2.47 -7.66 12.89
N CYS A 523 -3.75 -7.67 12.54
CA CYS A 523 -4.54 -8.90 12.43
C CYS A 523 -4.15 -9.80 11.25
N HIS A 524 -3.36 -9.30 10.30
CA HIS A 524 -2.79 -10.09 9.20
C HIS A 524 -1.38 -10.61 9.52
N LEU A 525 -0.91 -10.43 10.76
CA LEU A 525 0.32 -11.02 11.27
C LEU A 525 0.01 -12.31 12.03
N PRO A 526 0.09 -13.50 11.41
CA PRO A 526 -0.18 -14.75 12.10
C PRO A 526 1.00 -15.13 13.02
N ALA A 527 0.71 -15.91 14.06
CA ALA A 527 1.74 -16.38 14.99
C ALA A 527 2.63 -17.49 14.41
N SER A 528 2.20 -18.11 13.29
CA SER A 528 2.95 -19.14 12.56
C SER A 528 4.15 -18.61 11.79
N ASP A 529 4.20 -17.30 11.52
CA ASP A 529 5.27 -16.68 10.75
C ASP A 529 6.52 -16.42 11.61
N THR A 530 7.66 -16.26 10.94
CA THR A 530 8.91 -15.84 11.57
C THR A 530 9.14 -14.35 11.33
N TYR A 531 9.42 -13.61 12.40
CA TYR A 531 9.58 -12.16 12.35
C TYR A 531 11.03 -11.74 12.51
N LEU A 532 11.50 -10.85 11.64
CA LEU A 532 12.82 -10.25 11.76
C LEU A 532 12.75 -9.00 12.61
N GLY A 533 13.38 -9.05 13.78
CA GLY A 533 13.59 -7.88 14.61
C GLY A 533 14.60 -6.94 13.97
N THR A 534 14.16 -5.72 13.65
CA THR A 534 15.04 -4.64 13.18
C THR A 534 14.83 -3.38 14.01
N GLY A 535 15.85 -2.52 14.09
CA GLY A 535 15.76 -1.23 14.77
C GLY A 535 15.62 -1.33 16.30
N GLY A 536 15.11 -0.25 16.91
CA GLY A 536 15.02 -0.07 18.36
C GLY A 536 13.64 0.39 18.85
N GLU A 537 12.59 0.20 18.06
CA GLU A 537 11.21 0.47 18.49
C GLU A 537 10.63 -0.74 19.24
N PRO A 538 9.61 -0.56 20.11
CA PRO A 538 8.94 -1.69 20.74
C PRO A 538 8.36 -2.68 19.71
N PRO A 539 8.56 -4.00 19.88
CA PRO A 539 8.07 -5.01 18.97
C PRO A 539 6.53 -5.08 18.92
N TYR A 540 5.96 -5.34 17.73
CA TYR A 540 4.50 -5.41 17.51
C TYR A 540 3.96 -6.73 16.97
N GLN A 541 4.83 -7.73 16.77
CA GLN A 541 4.42 -9.08 16.40
C GLN A 541 3.50 -9.73 17.44
N PRO A 542 2.74 -10.78 17.06
CA PRO A 542 2.04 -11.61 18.02
C PRO A 542 2.99 -12.19 19.07
N ALA A 543 2.56 -12.23 20.35
CA ALA A 543 3.42 -12.66 21.44
C ALA A 543 3.90 -14.11 21.34
N ALA A 544 3.14 -14.98 20.66
CA ALA A 544 3.49 -16.38 20.43
C ALA A 544 4.39 -16.58 19.19
N ALA A 545 4.63 -15.54 18.39
CA ALA A 545 5.38 -15.66 17.16
C ALA A 545 6.89 -15.72 17.39
N ARG A 546 7.60 -16.49 16.56
CA ARG A 546 9.06 -16.52 16.58
C ARG A 546 9.60 -15.18 16.09
N THR A 547 10.48 -14.55 16.88
CA THR A 547 11.19 -13.33 16.47
C THR A 547 12.68 -13.57 16.50
N ILE A 548 13.36 -13.35 15.38
CA ILE A 548 14.81 -13.48 15.28
C ILE A 548 15.41 -12.08 15.09
N PRO A 549 16.30 -11.62 15.99
CA PRO A 549 16.95 -10.32 15.84
C PRO A 549 17.93 -10.34 14.67
N VAL A 550 18.01 -9.25 13.90
CA VAL A 550 18.94 -9.14 12.76
C VAL A 550 20.40 -9.37 13.17
N ALA A 551 20.79 -8.97 14.39
CA ALA A 551 22.13 -9.21 14.94
C ALA A 551 22.51 -10.70 15.01
N ALA A 552 21.53 -11.60 15.19
CA ALA A 552 21.77 -13.03 15.27
C ALA A 552 21.96 -13.70 13.90
N LEU A 553 21.68 -13.01 12.79
CA LEU A 553 21.64 -13.62 11.46
C LEU A 553 22.92 -13.36 10.66
N ARG A 554 23.39 -14.39 9.97
CA ARG A 554 24.55 -14.38 9.08
C ARG A 554 24.17 -14.95 7.72
N VAL A 555 24.63 -14.31 6.67
CA VAL A 555 24.53 -14.79 5.28
C VAL A 555 25.78 -15.61 4.97
N HIS A 556 25.57 -16.82 4.49
CA HIS A 556 26.61 -17.74 4.02
C HIS A 556 26.35 -18.10 2.56
N LEU A 557 27.39 -18.57 1.87
CA LEU A 557 27.24 -19.21 0.57
C LEU A 557 27.49 -20.71 0.71
N ASP A 558 26.47 -21.52 0.40
CA ASP A 558 26.56 -22.96 0.26
C ASP A 558 26.69 -23.27 -1.24
N GLY A 559 27.93 -23.45 -1.71
CA GLY A 559 28.22 -23.42 -3.14
C GLY A 559 27.93 -22.03 -3.73
N GLU A 560 26.95 -21.94 -4.63
CA GLU A 560 26.49 -20.70 -5.25
C GLU A 560 25.18 -20.15 -4.64
N THR A 561 24.57 -20.87 -3.69
CA THR A 561 23.30 -20.49 -3.08
C THR A 561 23.52 -19.70 -1.79
N ALA A 562 22.83 -18.57 -1.67
CA ALA A 562 22.90 -17.76 -0.46
C ALA A 562 21.90 -18.26 0.59
N VAL A 563 22.41 -18.63 1.77
CA VAL A 563 21.60 -19.08 2.91
C VAL A 563 21.79 -18.14 4.10
N VAL A 564 20.74 -17.95 4.88
CA VAL A 564 20.76 -17.17 6.11
C VAL A 564 20.67 -18.12 7.29
N ARG A 565 21.62 -18.01 8.22
CA ARG A 565 21.69 -18.84 9.42
C ARG A 565 21.73 -17.97 10.67
N THR A 566 21.13 -18.44 11.75
CA THR A 566 21.44 -17.87 13.07
C THR A 566 22.86 -18.23 13.48
N VAL A 567 23.51 -17.39 14.28
CA VAL A 567 24.84 -17.68 14.85
C VAL A 567 24.88 -18.97 15.68
N THR A 568 23.73 -19.43 16.19
CA THR A 568 23.56 -20.69 16.93
C THR A 568 23.24 -21.88 16.02
N GLY A 569 22.90 -21.65 14.75
CA GLY A 569 22.50 -22.69 13.80
C GLY A 569 21.06 -23.21 13.93
N GLU A 570 20.27 -22.72 14.89
CA GLU A 570 18.89 -23.16 15.14
C GLU A 570 17.86 -22.77 14.06
N TYR A 571 18.26 -21.93 13.11
CA TYR A 571 17.41 -21.47 12.01
C TYR A 571 18.24 -21.34 10.75
N VAL A 572 17.72 -21.87 9.66
CA VAL A 572 18.30 -21.78 8.31
C VAL A 572 17.17 -21.51 7.32
N ALA A 573 17.37 -20.54 6.43
CA ALA A 573 16.48 -20.26 5.33
C ALA A 573 17.26 -19.78 4.10
N GLY A 574 16.67 -19.91 2.91
CA GLY A 574 17.21 -19.27 1.72
C GLY A 574 17.20 -17.74 1.86
N LEU A 575 18.19 -17.06 1.27
CA LEU A 575 18.28 -15.60 1.30
C LEU A 575 16.99 -14.95 0.76
N THR A 576 16.47 -15.45 -0.36
CA THR A 576 15.30 -14.89 -1.05
C THR A 576 14.04 -14.86 -0.19
N GLU A 577 13.84 -15.85 0.68
CA GLU A 577 12.72 -15.83 1.64
C GLU A 577 12.94 -14.75 2.71
N VAL A 578 14.17 -14.63 3.24
CA VAL A 578 14.51 -13.63 4.27
C VAL A 578 14.40 -12.19 3.74
N ILE A 579 14.76 -11.95 2.48
CA ILE A 579 14.63 -10.65 1.81
C ILE A 579 13.35 -10.54 0.96
N GLY A 580 12.40 -11.47 1.12
CA GLY A 580 11.23 -11.60 0.25
C GLY A 580 10.37 -10.35 0.20
N ASP A 581 10.32 -9.60 1.30
CA ASP A 581 9.61 -8.33 1.34
C ASP A 581 10.31 -7.21 0.54
N GLN A 582 11.64 -7.09 0.61
CA GLN A 582 12.40 -6.17 -0.23
C GLN A 582 12.23 -6.54 -1.71
N LEU A 583 12.20 -7.84 -2.03
CA LEU A 583 11.93 -8.31 -3.39
C LEU A 583 10.52 -7.92 -3.84
N SER A 584 9.49 -8.14 -3.01
CA SER A 584 8.12 -7.69 -3.28
C SER A 584 8.04 -6.18 -3.55
N HIS A 585 8.71 -5.35 -2.75
CA HIS A 585 8.80 -3.90 -3.00
C HIS A 585 9.53 -3.55 -4.31
N ALA A 586 10.60 -4.29 -4.64
CA ALA A 586 11.35 -4.09 -5.86
C ALA A 586 10.51 -4.42 -7.12
N VAL A 587 9.60 -5.40 -7.06
CA VAL A 587 8.81 -5.82 -8.23
C VAL A 587 7.45 -5.11 -8.36
N ALA A 588 6.83 -4.68 -7.25
CA ALA A 588 5.43 -4.29 -7.14
C ALA A 588 4.88 -3.38 -8.26
N GLN A 589 5.68 -2.42 -8.74
CA GLN A 589 5.26 -1.36 -9.67
C GLN A 589 6.07 -1.35 -10.98
N ARG A 590 6.73 -2.47 -11.33
CA ARG A 590 7.62 -2.55 -12.50
C ARG A 590 7.10 -3.45 -13.62
N PHE A 591 5.98 -4.15 -13.41
CA PHE A 591 5.41 -5.01 -14.44
C PHE A 591 4.81 -4.17 -15.58
N ALA A 592 5.31 -4.39 -16.80
CA ALA A 592 4.80 -3.79 -18.02
C ALA A 592 4.95 -4.75 -19.20
N VAL A 593 4.02 -4.69 -20.15
CA VAL A 593 4.04 -5.52 -21.37
C VAL A 593 4.89 -4.89 -22.47
N LEU A 594 4.81 -3.57 -22.65
CA LEU A 594 5.51 -2.87 -23.74
C LEU A 594 6.61 -1.93 -23.22
N PRO A 595 7.75 -1.84 -23.91
CA PRO A 595 8.82 -0.92 -23.56
C PRO A 595 8.38 0.53 -23.85
N PRO A 596 8.86 1.53 -23.10
CA PRO A 596 8.53 2.93 -23.34
C PRO A 596 8.86 3.36 -24.79
N ALA A 597 7.90 3.95 -25.49
CA ALA A 597 8.05 4.45 -26.86
C ALA A 597 7.32 5.79 -27.05
N PRO A 598 7.67 6.61 -28.06
CA PRO A 598 6.96 7.86 -28.36
C PRO A 598 5.46 7.66 -28.56
N TYR A 599 5.09 6.53 -29.18
CA TYR A 599 3.72 6.08 -29.38
C TYR A 599 3.61 4.59 -29.07
N GLN A 600 2.52 4.19 -28.41
CA GLN A 600 2.15 2.80 -28.20
C GLN A 600 0.67 2.62 -28.57
N PRO A 601 0.33 1.66 -29.44
CA PRO A 601 -1.07 1.36 -29.74
C PRO A 601 -1.74 0.69 -28.53
N ARG A 602 -3.07 0.68 -28.51
CA ARG A 602 -3.82 -0.17 -27.59
C ARG A 602 -3.54 -1.63 -27.93
N VAL A 603 -3.14 -2.45 -26.96
CA VAL A 603 -2.90 -3.90 -27.15
C VAL A 603 -3.87 -4.70 -26.30
N ALA A 604 -4.60 -5.61 -26.95
CA ALA A 604 -5.49 -6.56 -26.30
C ALA A 604 -5.08 -8.01 -26.59
N ILE A 605 -5.11 -8.85 -25.57
CA ILE A 605 -5.08 -10.31 -25.70
C ILE A 605 -6.50 -10.78 -25.43
N ASP A 606 -7.17 -11.29 -26.48
CA ASP A 606 -8.60 -11.53 -26.50
C ASP A 606 -9.40 -10.27 -26.07
N GLU A 607 -10.20 -10.36 -25.01
CA GLU A 607 -11.00 -9.27 -24.44
C GLU A 607 -10.24 -8.44 -23.39
N LEU A 608 -9.02 -8.84 -23.01
CA LEU A 608 -8.19 -8.14 -22.02
C LEU A 608 -7.23 -7.16 -22.69
N VAL A 609 -7.45 -5.87 -22.50
CA VAL A 609 -6.52 -4.80 -22.84
C VAL A 609 -5.36 -4.82 -21.83
N VAL A 610 -4.18 -5.22 -22.30
CA VAL A 610 -2.96 -5.33 -21.48
C VAL A 610 -2.08 -4.09 -21.57
N SER A 611 -2.28 -3.26 -22.60
CA SER A 611 -1.70 -1.93 -22.72
C SER A 611 -2.70 -0.98 -23.35
N ARG A 612 -2.93 0.16 -22.72
CA ARG A 612 -3.74 1.26 -23.27
C ARG A 612 -2.91 2.07 -24.26
N GLU A 613 -3.58 2.70 -25.22
CA GLU A 613 -2.95 3.63 -26.15
C GLU A 613 -2.26 4.78 -25.40
N ARG A 614 -1.03 5.09 -25.79
CA ARG A 614 -0.17 6.03 -25.05
C ARG A 614 0.73 6.84 -25.99
N TRP A 615 0.96 8.09 -25.60
CA TRP A 615 1.88 9.03 -26.23
C TRP A 615 2.89 9.56 -25.21
N ARG A 616 4.15 9.70 -25.60
CA ARG A 616 5.20 10.35 -24.82
C ARG A 616 5.71 11.56 -25.57
N LEU A 617 5.46 12.74 -25.01
CA LEU A 617 5.76 14.03 -25.62
C LEU A 617 6.90 14.69 -24.83
N PRO A 618 8.01 15.10 -25.47
CA PRO A 618 9.05 15.90 -24.82
C PRO A 618 8.46 17.21 -24.26
N LEU A 619 8.84 17.57 -23.04
CA LEU A 619 8.32 18.78 -22.39
C LEU A 619 8.70 20.06 -23.17
N ARG A 620 9.87 20.07 -23.80
CA ARG A 620 10.32 21.17 -24.68
C ARG A 620 9.43 21.43 -25.90
N GLU A 621 8.65 20.44 -26.34
CA GLU A 621 7.77 20.54 -27.52
C GLU A 621 6.35 21.02 -27.14
N LEU A 622 6.06 21.15 -25.85
CA LEU A 622 4.73 21.53 -25.37
C LEU A 622 4.58 23.04 -25.17
N PRO A 623 3.40 23.61 -25.50
CA PRO A 623 3.08 25.00 -25.20
C PRO A 623 3.20 25.34 -23.71
N ARG A 624 3.72 26.53 -23.40
CA ARG A 624 3.85 27.03 -22.03
C ARG A 624 2.52 27.62 -21.53
N ALA A 625 2.26 27.58 -20.23
CA ALA A 625 1.01 28.08 -19.63
C ALA A 625 0.68 29.55 -19.99
N VAL A 626 1.70 30.41 -20.18
CA VAL A 626 1.53 31.81 -20.61
C VAL A 626 0.86 31.95 -21.98
N GLN A 627 0.92 30.91 -22.80
CA GLN A 627 0.34 30.88 -24.15
C GLN A 627 -1.14 30.48 -24.17
N GLY A 628 -1.71 30.14 -22.99
CA GLY A 628 -3.12 29.84 -22.79
C GLY A 628 -3.52 28.38 -23.03
N PRO A 629 -4.64 27.92 -22.42
CA PRO A 629 -5.08 26.52 -22.45
C PRO A 629 -5.40 26.02 -23.87
N ARG A 630 -5.92 26.86 -24.76
CA ARG A 630 -6.30 26.46 -26.13
C ARG A 630 -5.13 26.04 -27.00
N ARG A 631 -3.95 26.65 -26.84
CA ARG A 631 -2.74 26.20 -27.56
C ARG A 631 -2.27 24.84 -27.06
N LEU A 632 -2.35 24.61 -25.75
CA LEU A 632 -2.06 23.29 -25.19
C LEU A 632 -3.05 22.25 -25.71
N ALA A 633 -4.35 22.55 -25.75
CA ALA A 633 -5.37 21.67 -26.34
C ALA A 633 -5.00 21.26 -27.78
N ALA A 634 -4.72 22.24 -28.66
CA ALA A 634 -4.36 21.98 -30.05
C ALA A 634 -3.08 21.12 -30.19
N ALA A 635 -2.08 21.32 -29.32
CA ALA A 635 -0.88 20.49 -29.30
C ALA A 635 -1.18 19.03 -28.88
N LEU A 636 -2.04 18.84 -27.88
CA LEU A 636 -2.46 17.51 -27.45
C LEU A 636 -3.31 16.83 -28.53
N GLU A 637 -4.23 17.55 -29.16
CA GLU A 637 -5.04 17.05 -30.28
C GLU A 637 -4.16 16.67 -31.47
N ALA A 638 -3.19 17.50 -31.86
CA ALA A 638 -2.25 17.16 -32.92
C ALA A 638 -1.45 15.89 -32.59
N ALA A 639 -0.90 15.82 -31.37
CA ALA A 639 -0.09 14.69 -30.93
C ALA A 639 -0.88 13.36 -30.82
N THR A 640 -2.16 13.43 -30.46
CA THR A 640 -3.04 12.26 -30.31
C THR A 640 -3.89 11.97 -31.55
N SER A 641 -3.74 12.78 -32.61
CA SER A 641 -4.58 12.78 -33.81
C SER A 641 -6.07 13.00 -33.49
N ALA A 642 -6.36 13.81 -32.46
CA ALA A 642 -7.68 14.13 -31.94
C ALA A 642 -8.55 12.90 -31.61
N ARG A 643 -7.91 11.74 -31.37
CA ARG A 643 -8.62 10.47 -31.15
C ARG A 643 -9.33 10.41 -29.80
N HIS A 644 -8.85 11.16 -28.81
CA HIS A 644 -9.33 11.07 -27.43
C HIS A 644 -9.52 12.45 -26.82
N ARG A 645 -10.74 12.71 -26.34
CA ARG A 645 -11.05 13.89 -25.52
C ARG A 645 -10.54 13.76 -24.09
N HIS A 646 -10.71 12.57 -23.50
CA HIS A 646 -10.37 12.30 -22.11
C HIS A 646 -9.09 11.46 -22.04
N LEU A 647 -8.06 12.02 -21.40
CA LEU A 647 -6.74 11.44 -21.30
C LEU A 647 -6.31 11.40 -19.83
N PHE A 648 -5.45 10.46 -19.46
CA PHE A 648 -4.68 10.53 -18.23
C PHE A 648 -3.28 11.06 -18.53
N ALA A 649 -2.91 12.16 -17.89
CA ALA A 649 -1.61 12.80 -18.02
C ALA A 649 -0.71 12.46 -16.82
N ALA A 650 0.50 11.99 -17.10
CA ALA A 650 1.60 11.83 -16.15
C ALA A 650 2.77 12.70 -16.60
N VAL A 651 3.04 13.78 -15.87
CA VAL A 651 4.23 14.61 -16.07
C VAL A 651 5.38 13.93 -15.34
N ALA A 652 6.56 13.82 -15.96
CA ALA A 652 7.74 13.28 -15.29
C ALA A 652 8.01 13.97 -13.94
N GLY A 653 8.40 13.20 -12.93
CA GLY A 653 8.54 13.64 -11.55
C GLY A 653 7.22 13.68 -10.74
N GLU A 654 6.05 13.68 -11.38
CA GLU A 654 4.77 13.50 -10.68
C GLU A 654 4.51 12.03 -10.38
N ARG A 655 4.06 11.73 -9.15
CA ARG A 655 3.87 10.34 -8.70
C ARG A 655 2.68 9.63 -9.34
N LYS A 656 1.61 10.33 -9.68
CA LYS A 656 0.36 9.72 -10.18
C LYS A 656 -0.22 10.49 -11.35
N PRO A 657 -0.71 9.79 -12.39
CA PRO A 657 -1.39 10.45 -13.50
C PRO A 657 -2.71 11.08 -13.03
N PHE A 658 -3.21 12.09 -13.74
CA PHE A 658 -4.50 12.73 -13.49
C PHE A 658 -5.29 12.91 -14.78
N LEU A 659 -6.62 12.96 -14.68
CA LEU A 659 -7.48 13.13 -15.84
C LEU A 659 -7.29 14.52 -16.45
N VAL A 660 -7.23 14.58 -17.78
CA VAL A 660 -7.25 15.77 -18.61
C VAL A 660 -8.42 15.64 -19.59
N ASP A 661 -9.36 16.58 -19.51
CA ASP A 661 -10.36 16.81 -20.55
C ASP A 661 -9.85 17.93 -21.46
N VAL A 662 -9.52 17.60 -22.71
CA VAL A 662 -8.93 18.54 -23.68
C VAL A 662 -9.89 19.65 -24.11
N GLU A 663 -11.20 19.50 -23.86
CA GLU A 663 -12.18 20.55 -24.12
C GLU A 663 -12.42 21.45 -22.90
N SER A 664 -11.89 21.09 -21.72
CA SER A 664 -12.07 21.83 -20.47
C SER A 664 -10.89 22.76 -20.20
N ASP A 665 -11.11 24.08 -20.34
CA ASP A 665 -10.08 25.09 -20.04
C ASP A 665 -9.55 24.97 -18.60
N ALA A 666 -10.42 24.67 -17.62
CA ALA A 666 -10.01 24.45 -16.23
C ALA A 666 -9.11 23.21 -16.07
N SER A 667 -9.39 22.14 -16.81
CA SER A 667 -8.57 20.92 -16.83
C SER A 667 -7.20 21.19 -17.46
N LEU A 668 -7.16 21.94 -18.55
CA LEU A 668 -5.94 22.33 -19.24
C LEU A 668 -5.11 23.33 -18.41
N GLU A 669 -5.74 24.23 -17.66
CA GLU A 669 -5.06 25.11 -16.70
C GLU A 669 -4.32 24.28 -15.62
N VAL A 670 -4.90 23.16 -15.15
CA VAL A 670 -4.24 22.25 -14.21
C VAL A 670 -3.01 21.60 -14.85
N LEU A 671 -3.14 21.06 -16.07
CA LEU A 671 -2.03 20.45 -16.78
C LEU A 671 -0.91 21.46 -17.06
N ALA A 672 -1.25 22.61 -17.65
CA ALA A 672 -0.30 23.67 -17.97
C ALA A 672 0.49 24.14 -16.74
N HIS A 673 -0.19 24.26 -15.59
CA HIS A 673 0.47 24.64 -14.33
C HIS A 673 1.52 23.61 -13.88
N ARG A 674 1.23 22.31 -14.00
CA ARG A 674 2.20 21.25 -13.65
C ARG A 674 3.33 21.13 -14.67
N LEU A 675 3.05 21.39 -15.94
CA LEU A 675 4.06 21.40 -17.01
C LEU A 675 5.06 22.53 -16.83
N THR A 676 4.62 23.78 -16.58
CA THR A 676 5.51 24.96 -16.60
C THR A 676 6.75 24.79 -15.72
N ARG A 677 6.56 24.48 -14.43
CA ARG A 677 7.70 24.36 -13.51
C ARG A 677 8.66 23.25 -13.94
N ARG A 678 8.11 22.09 -14.32
CA ARG A 678 8.93 20.93 -14.68
C ARG A 678 9.67 21.14 -15.99
N ALA A 679 9.03 21.75 -16.97
CA ALA A 679 9.59 22.01 -18.28
C ALA A 679 10.64 23.14 -18.29
N ASP A 680 10.70 23.97 -17.25
CA ASP A 680 11.77 24.97 -17.04
C ASP A 680 12.99 24.33 -16.37
N GLU A 681 12.78 23.46 -15.37
CA GLU A 681 13.86 22.76 -14.64
C GLU A 681 14.45 21.56 -15.43
N HIS A 682 13.61 20.86 -16.20
CA HIS A 682 13.94 19.59 -16.86
C HIS A 682 13.28 19.47 -18.26
N PRO A 683 13.71 20.25 -19.26
CA PRO A 683 13.04 20.33 -20.57
C PRO A 683 13.06 19.03 -21.40
N ASP A 684 14.03 18.15 -21.15
CA ASP A 684 14.18 16.87 -21.87
C ASP A 684 13.35 15.72 -21.30
N GLU A 685 12.68 15.94 -20.17
CA GLU A 685 11.72 14.99 -19.65
C GLU A 685 10.44 14.93 -20.51
N HIS A 686 9.51 14.04 -20.15
CA HIS A 686 8.32 13.78 -20.96
C HIS A 686 7.01 13.96 -20.20
N LEU A 687 5.99 14.40 -20.93
CA LEU A 687 4.58 14.19 -20.60
C LEU A 687 4.15 12.85 -21.21
N THR A 688 3.64 11.96 -20.38
CA THR A 688 2.98 10.73 -20.84
C THR A 688 1.47 10.94 -20.83
N LEU A 689 0.82 10.77 -21.99
CA LEU A 689 -0.63 10.75 -22.14
C LEU A 689 -1.06 9.31 -22.36
N THR A 690 -2.07 8.85 -21.62
CA THR A 690 -2.71 7.55 -21.84
C THR A 690 -4.19 7.77 -22.08
N GLU A 691 -4.81 7.05 -23.01
CA GLU A 691 -6.25 7.11 -23.21
C GLU A 691 -7.04 6.82 -21.92
N MET A 692 -8.20 7.46 -21.75
CA MET A 692 -9.16 7.06 -20.74
C MET A 692 -9.92 5.83 -21.24
N LEU A 693 -9.63 4.66 -20.65
CA LEU A 693 -10.32 3.41 -20.92
C LEU A 693 -10.63 2.71 -19.58
N PRO A 694 -11.90 2.39 -19.25
CA PRO A 694 -13.13 2.64 -20.02
C PRO A 694 -13.36 4.13 -20.34
N GLY A 695 -13.79 4.44 -21.57
CA GLY A 695 -14.14 5.81 -21.95
C GLY A 695 -15.48 6.21 -21.34
N PRO A 696 -15.85 7.51 -21.32
CA PRO A 696 -17.12 7.95 -20.73
C PRO A 696 -18.38 7.27 -21.31
N GLY A 697 -18.36 6.83 -22.57
CA GLY A 697 -19.45 6.08 -23.20
C GLY A 697 -19.56 4.63 -22.70
N ASP A 698 -18.46 4.07 -22.18
CA ASP A 698 -18.35 2.68 -21.73
C ASP A 698 -18.45 2.55 -20.20
N LEU A 699 -18.76 3.65 -19.50
CA LEU A 699 -19.03 3.63 -18.07
C LEU A 699 -20.44 3.08 -17.82
N TRP A 700 -20.50 1.76 -17.70
CA TRP A 700 -21.73 1.01 -17.43
C TRP A 700 -22.21 1.10 -15.98
N PHE A 701 -21.31 1.41 -15.03
CA PHE A 701 -21.65 1.49 -13.61
C PHE A 701 -22.32 2.84 -13.31
N ARG A 702 -23.62 2.79 -13.04
CA ARG A 702 -24.49 3.97 -12.94
C ARG A 702 -25.31 3.98 -11.66
N ASP A 703 -25.63 5.17 -11.17
CA ASP A 703 -26.61 5.34 -10.10
C ASP A 703 -28.05 5.38 -10.62
N ASP A 704 -29.01 5.49 -9.71
CA ASP A 704 -30.45 5.52 -10.03
C ASP A 704 -30.86 6.74 -10.87
N LEU A 705 -30.01 7.77 -10.96
CA LEU A 705 -30.21 8.95 -11.82
C LEU A 705 -29.50 8.80 -13.17
N GLY A 706 -28.91 7.64 -13.46
CA GLY A 706 -28.18 7.35 -14.68
C GLY A 706 -26.80 8.00 -14.76
N ARG A 707 -26.30 8.61 -13.68
CA ARG A 707 -24.96 9.21 -13.64
C ARG A 707 -23.92 8.11 -13.56
N ARG A 708 -22.80 8.30 -14.23
CA ARG A 708 -21.75 7.32 -14.49
C ARG A 708 -20.66 7.39 -13.43
N TYR A 709 -20.09 6.25 -13.08
CA TYR A 709 -18.99 6.11 -12.14
C TYR A 709 -17.90 5.23 -12.75
N THR A 710 -16.64 5.52 -12.44
CA THR A 710 -15.55 4.57 -12.71
C THR A 710 -15.56 3.49 -11.62
N ALA A 711 -15.18 2.26 -11.96
CA ALA A 711 -15.01 1.17 -11.00
C ALA A 711 -13.84 0.28 -11.39
N GLU A 712 -13.02 -0.05 -10.40
CA GLU A 712 -11.87 -0.95 -10.55
C GLU A 712 -12.06 -2.18 -9.66
N PHE A 713 -11.76 -3.35 -10.20
CA PHE A 713 -11.88 -4.65 -9.56
C PHE A 713 -10.48 -5.19 -9.30
N ARG A 714 -10.15 -5.40 -8.04
CA ARG A 714 -8.85 -5.92 -7.62
C ARG A 714 -9.00 -7.40 -7.30
N PHE A 715 -8.35 -8.23 -8.10
CA PHE A 715 -8.32 -9.67 -7.92
C PHE A 715 -7.06 -10.10 -7.17
N VAL A 716 -7.11 -11.28 -6.54
CA VAL A 716 -5.95 -11.94 -5.94
C VAL A 716 -5.84 -13.32 -6.56
N CYS A 717 -4.81 -13.49 -7.38
CA CYS A 717 -4.44 -14.78 -7.95
C CYS A 717 -3.31 -15.39 -7.13
N VAL A 718 -3.37 -16.70 -6.92
CA VAL A 718 -2.43 -17.45 -6.08
C VAL A 718 -1.85 -18.60 -6.89
N ARG A 719 -0.52 -18.70 -6.91
CA ARG A 719 0.18 -19.86 -7.44
C ARG A 719 -0.06 -21.07 -6.52
N GLU A 720 -0.61 -22.14 -7.07
CA GLU A 720 -0.77 -23.39 -6.33
C GLU A 720 0.61 -23.97 -5.99
N ALA A 721 0.76 -24.47 -4.76
CA ALA A 721 1.96 -25.21 -4.41
C ALA A 721 1.90 -26.58 -5.09
N VAL A 722 2.99 -27.02 -5.71
CA VAL A 722 3.09 -28.41 -6.17
C VAL A 722 3.05 -29.30 -4.94
N SER A 723 1.96 -30.02 -4.73
CA SER A 723 1.92 -31.00 -3.64
C SER A 723 2.80 -32.18 -4.03
N GLU A 724 3.87 -32.43 -3.27
CA GLU A 724 4.69 -33.65 -3.39
C GLU A 724 3.89 -34.96 -3.18
N ARG A 725 2.61 -34.87 -2.76
CA ARG A 725 1.69 -36.01 -2.61
C ARG A 725 1.24 -36.66 -3.93
N GLY A 726 1.70 -36.16 -5.09
CA GLY A 726 1.36 -36.70 -6.40
C GLY A 726 2.29 -37.80 -6.92
N GLU A 727 3.49 -37.98 -6.35
CA GLU A 727 4.46 -38.98 -6.86
C GLU A 727 4.32 -40.36 -6.22
N GLU A 728 3.59 -40.51 -5.10
CA GLU A 728 3.30 -41.83 -4.50
C GLU A 728 2.09 -42.54 -5.13
N ALA A 729 1.25 -41.86 -5.91
CA ALA A 729 0.07 -42.46 -6.56
C ALA A 729 0.35 -43.04 -7.96
N GLY A 730 1.60 -42.97 -8.46
CA GLY A 730 2.02 -43.48 -9.77
C GLY A 730 2.91 -44.73 -9.72
N ARG A 731 3.15 -45.29 -8.54
CA ARG A 731 3.87 -46.57 -8.35
C ARG A 731 3.02 -47.52 -7.51
N GLY A 732 1.94 -48.01 -8.11
CA GLY A 732 1.11 -49.09 -7.61
C GLY A 732 0.66 -49.96 -8.77
#